data_AF-A0A6M4WG61-F1
#
_entry.id   AF-A0A6M4WG61-F1
#
_cell.length_a   1.000
_cell.length_b   1.000
_cell.length_c   1.000
_cell.angle_alpha   90.00
_cell.angle_beta   90.00
_cell.angle_gamma   90.00
#
_symmetry.space_group_name_H-M   'P 1'
#
loop_
_entity.id
_entity.type
_entity.pdbx_description
1 polymer ?
#
loop_
_entity_poly.entity_id
_entity_poly.type
_entity_poly.pdbx_seq_one_letter_code
_entity_poly.pdbx_strand_id
1 'polypeptide(L)'
;MRKPVTPPGPGRHTRRAAGAMASAALLLPLLGAASPAEATDPSTSRAAEATSLRRAFAAAAAEYHVPRSLLLGVSYLQSRWDTHGGAPSVTGGYGPMHLTDARTALAEAPHHSQGAEDARGDSARPARVPETRLPAGDEIPARLRTLPRAAELTGLSAEELRTDPAANIAGGAALLAAAQRSLGEPLSADPADWYGAVARFSGADDSATAATYADDVYDVLRTGAERTTDAGGPVALAAVPGLAPRTAQLRETGLRTASTTGTECPTTVSCEWIPAPYEQFGDNDYGNHDLGGRPVAPSIKYIVVHDTEGGWEGVLNMVQDPTYVSWSYTLRSTDGHVAQHVKAKDVAWHAGNWYVNAKSIGLEHEGFLAQPDSWYTEAMYRSSARLVKYLAARYGIPLDRQHVLGHDNVPGPTTATVSGMHTDPGPYWDWRHYFELLDRPFAATARRSGGGLVTIRPDYLANQPVYTDCVTKGRPCAAHGSGAVRLYSDHDEKSALIKDIGQGSAPTTGVNDISSRVSTGQQYAVADQWGDWTAIWYLGQKAWFHNPKDQPTAVPAAGQVITPKDGRDSVPVYGRAYPEASAYPAGVPAQAVSPLPYTLPKGQKYVVGDKVPGEYYYAVTFATGSHQVVIGEDQYYEIQYGHRVAFVRAADVKLVSSTS
;
A
#
# COMPACT_ATOMS: atom_id res chain seq x y z
N MET A 1 63.16 -36.37 -21.48
CA MET A 1 63.37 -37.37 -22.57
C MET A 1 62.13 -37.41 -23.45
N ARG A 2 62.28 -37.71 -24.75
CA ARG A 2 61.22 -37.75 -25.79
C ARG A 2 60.47 -36.41 -26.01
N LYS A 3 59.65 -36.34 -27.07
CA LYS A 3 59.22 -35.10 -27.77
C LYS A 3 57.67 -34.95 -27.82
N PRO A 4 57.15 -33.73 -28.06
CA PRO A 4 55.71 -33.40 -28.12
C PRO A 4 55.11 -33.52 -29.53
N VAL A 5 53.81 -33.18 -29.73
CA VAL A 5 53.30 -32.34 -30.84
C VAL A 5 51.79 -32.03 -30.75
N THR A 6 51.43 -30.81 -31.19
CA THR A 6 50.11 -30.31 -31.67
C THR A 6 50.40 -29.31 -32.80
N PRO A 7 49.43 -28.83 -33.63
CA PRO A 7 48.06 -29.28 -33.92
C PRO A 7 48.00 -29.83 -35.39
N PRO A 8 47.16 -29.43 -36.41
CA PRO A 8 46.44 -28.16 -36.69
C PRO A 8 44.93 -28.30 -37.10
N GLY A 9 44.28 -27.18 -37.46
CA GLY A 9 43.07 -27.13 -38.32
C GLY A 9 43.47 -26.80 -39.79
N PRO A 10 42.68 -26.05 -40.61
CA PRO A 10 41.28 -25.58 -40.47
C PRO A 10 40.43 -25.91 -41.75
N GLY A 11 39.27 -25.27 -41.99
CA GLY A 11 38.79 -25.04 -43.38
C GLY A 11 37.31 -25.25 -43.76
N ARG A 12 36.47 -24.23 -43.50
CA ARG A 12 35.41 -23.64 -44.37
C ARG A 12 34.89 -24.36 -45.66
N HIS A 13 33.57 -24.29 -45.84
CA HIS A 13 32.76 -24.08 -47.08
C HIS A 13 31.97 -25.23 -47.79
N THR A 14 30.63 -25.00 -47.84
CA THR A 14 29.68 -25.08 -48.99
C THR A 14 29.02 -26.38 -49.50
N ARG A 15 27.67 -26.30 -49.52
CA ARG A 15 26.70 -26.61 -50.61
C ARG A 15 26.24 -28.08 -50.92
N ARG A 16 24.93 -28.26 -50.73
CA ARG A 16 23.91 -28.86 -51.65
C ARG A 16 24.02 -30.34 -52.12
N ALA A 17 23.24 -31.17 -51.44
CA ALA A 17 22.04 -31.88 -51.97
C ALA A 17 22.10 -32.77 -53.24
N ALA A 18 21.99 -34.08 -52.99
CA ALA A 18 21.15 -35.09 -53.67
C ALA A 18 20.85 -36.21 -52.61
N GLY A 19 19.80 -37.03 -52.61
CA GLY A 19 18.80 -37.38 -53.63
C GLY A 19 19.13 -38.75 -54.28
N ALA A 20 18.29 -39.79 -54.28
CA ALA A 20 17.04 -40.08 -53.53
C ALA A 20 16.98 -41.62 -53.24
N MET A 21 15.92 -42.46 -53.28
CA MET A 21 14.55 -42.46 -53.81
C MET A 21 13.65 -43.47 -53.04
N ALA A 22 12.36 -43.15 -52.83
CA ALA A 22 11.20 -44.08 -52.73
C ALA A 22 11.15 -45.13 -51.57
N SER A 23 10.02 -45.77 -51.20
CA SER A 23 8.63 -45.80 -51.72
C SER A 23 7.64 -45.87 -50.51
N ALA A 24 6.31 -45.83 -50.61
CA ALA A 24 5.35 -45.71 -51.72
C ALA A 24 4.08 -44.95 -51.23
N ALA A 25 3.14 -44.61 -52.11
CA ALA A 25 1.95 -43.82 -51.76
C ALA A 25 0.64 -44.64 -51.83
N LEU A 26 -0.35 -44.21 -51.05
CA LEU A 26 -1.78 -44.40 -51.31
C LEU A 26 -2.53 -43.12 -50.90
N LEU A 27 -3.53 -42.73 -51.70
CA LEU A 27 -4.31 -41.49 -51.56
C LEU A 27 -5.78 -41.80 -51.80
N LEU A 28 -6.67 -41.09 -51.09
CA LEU A 28 -7.82 -40.31 -51.60
C LEU A 28 -8.66 -39.80 -50.38
N PRO A 29 -9.55 -38.80 -50.53
CA PRO A 29 -9.64 -37.72 -49.54
C PRO A 29 -10.95 -37.66 -48.75
N LEU A 30 -10.91 -36.87 -47.67
CA LEU A 30 -12.08 -36.22 -47.06
C LEU A 30 -11.81 -34.73 -46.91
N LEU A 31 -12.77 -33.89 -47.30
CA LEU A 31 -12.69 -32.44 -47.08
C LEU A 31 -13.04 -32.13 -45.62
N GLY A 32 -12.02 -32.03 -44.77
CA GLY A 32 -12.16 -31.41 -43.46
C GLY A 32 -12.17 -29.88 -43.62
N ALA A 33 -13.30 -29.24 -43.37
CA ALA A 33 -13.35 -27.79 -43.27
C ALA A 33 -12.58 -27.35 -42.03
N ALA A 34 -11.42 -26.72 -42.22
CA ALA A 34 -10.76 -25.99 -41.15
C ALA A 34 -11.56 -24.72 -40.88
N SER A 35 -12.46 -24.76 -39.90
CA SER A 35 -12.98 -23.55 -39.29
C SER A 35 -11.80 -22.68 -38.86
N PRO A 36 -11.82 -21.35 -39.08
CA PRO A 36 -10.88 -20.48 -38.40
C PRO A 36 -11.05 -20.71 -36.90
N ALA A 37 -9.95 -20.83 -36.15
CA ALA A 37 -10.04 -20.76 -34.71
C ALA A 37 -10.55 -19.35 -34.36
N GLU A 38 -11.79 -19.26 -33.90
CA GLU A 38 -12.34 -18.01 -33.41
C GLU A 38 -11.46 -17.56 -32.23
N ALA A 39 -10.78 -16.42 -32.42
CA ALA A 39 -10.11 -15.75 -31.32
C ALA A 39 -11.21 -15.28 -30.36
N THR A 40 -11.42 -16.05 -29.28
CA THR A 40 -12.41 -15.74 -28.25
C THR A 40 -12.14 -14.34 -27.73
N ASP A 41 -13.09 -13.44 -27.96
CA ASP A 41 -12.99 -12.05 -27.53
C ASP A 41 -12.74 -12.02 -26.00
N PRO A 42 -11.73 -11.28 -25.50
CA PRO A 42 -11.41 -11.24 -24.07
C PRO A 42 -12.58 -10.82 -23.16
N SER A 43 -13.61 -10.15 -23.69
CA SER A 43 -14.87 -9.90 -22.97
C SER A 43 -15.70 -11.17 -22.76
N THR A 44 -15.67 -12.12 -23.70
CA THR A 44 -16.43 -13.38 -23.64
C THR A 44 -15.82 -14.39 -22.67
N SER A 45 -14.49 -14.46 -22.56
CA SER A 45 -13.83 -15.31 -21.56
C SER A 45 -14.09 -14.81 -20.14
N ARG A 46 -13.89 -13.50 -19.90
CA ARG A 46 -14.21 -12.84 -18.61
C ARG A 46 -15.67 -13.00 -18.20
N ALA A 47 -16.61 -12.87 -19.15
CA ALA A 47 -18.03 -13.13 -18.89
C ALA A 47 -18.31 -14.60 -18.50
N ALA A 48 -17.56 -15.56 -19.07
CA ALA A 48 -17.66 -16.97 -18.70
C ALA A 48 -17.02 -17.28 -17.33
N GLU A 49 -15.92 -16.62 -16.98
CA GLU A 49 -15.21 -16.71 -15.70
C GLU A 49 -16.02 -16.09 -14.54
N ALA A 50 -16.57 -14.89 -14.70
CA ALA A 50 -17.51 -14.34 -13.72
C ALA A 50 -18.76 -15.24 -13.56
N THR A 51 -19.16 -15.95 -14.63
CA THR A 51 -20.24 -16.95 -14.59
C THR A 51 -19.81 -18.28 -13.96
N SER A 52 -18.54 -18.68 -13.98
CA SER A 52 -18.05 -19.84 -13.20
C SER A 52 -17.91 -19.47 -11.71
N LEU A 53 -17.35 -18.31 -11.38
CA LEU A 53 -17.22 -17.79 -10.01
C LEU A 53 -18.60 -17.70 -9.31
N ARG A 54 -19.61 -17.12 -9.98
CA ARG A 54 -20.99 -17.07 -9.47
C ARG A 54 -21.68 -18.45 -9.35
N ARG A 55 -21.17 -19.49 -10.01
CA ARG A 55 -21.61 -20.89 -9.82
C ARG A 55 -20.85 -21.59 -8.69
N ALA A 56 -19.54 -21.35 -8.54
CA ALA A 56 -18.74 -21.87 -7.43
C ALA A 56 -19.33 -21.49 -6.06
N PHE A 57 -19.65 -20.21 -5.85
CA PHE A 57 -20.34 -19.74 -4.64
C PHE A 57 -21.71 -20.41 -4.40
N ALA A 58 -22.39 -20.87 -5.44
CA ALA A 58 -23.68 -21.58 -5.30
C ALA A 58 -23.48 -23.07 -5.01
N ALA A 59 -22.47 -23.71 -5.62
CA ALA A 59 -22.13 -25.12 -5.41
C ALA A 59 -21.60 -25.35 -3.98
N ALA A 60 -20.59 -24.59 -3.56
CA ALA A 60 -20.01 -24.71 -2.22
C ALA A 60 -21.03 -24.40 -1.10
N ALA A 61 -21.91 -23.41 -1.31
CA ALA A 61 -23.01 -23.12 -0.38
C ALA A 61 -23.98 -24.31 -0.24
N ALA A 62 -24.29 -25.01 -1.33
CA ALA A 62 -25.17 -26.18 -1.31
C ALA A 62 -24.50 -27.42 -0.71
N GLU A 63 -23.23 -27.65 -1.00
CA GLU A 63 -22.44 -28.82 -0.56
C GLU A 63 -22.10 -28.76 0.94
N TYR A 64 -21.64 -27.62 1.43
CA TYR A 64 -21.25 -27.44 2.84
C TYR A 64 -22.41 -26.91 3.71
N HIS A 65 -23.59 -26.72 3.13
CA HIS A 65 -24.79 -26.13 3.75
C HIS A 65 -24.54 -24.76 4.41
N VAL A 66 -23.67 -23.94 3.80
CA VAL A 66 -23.35 -22.58 4.23
C VAL A 66 -24.24 -21.59 3.47
N PRO A 67 -24.88 -20.58 4.11
CA PRO A 67 -25.66 -19.58 3.39
C PRO A 67 -24.81 -18.85 2.34
N ARG A 68 -25.26 -18.83 1.08
CA ARG A 68 -24.50 -18.24 -0.03
C ARG A 68 -24.15 -16.76 0.21
N SER A 69 -25.04 -16.01 0.84
CA SER A 69 -24.79 -14.61 1.22
C SER A 69 -23.63 -14.50 2.22
N LEU A 70 -23.60 -15.36 3.24
CA LEU A 70 -22.51 -15.43 4.22
C LEU A 70 -21.17 -15.73 3.55
N LEU A 71 -21.14 -16.72 2.65
CA LEU A 71 -19.92 -17.10 1.91
C LEU A 71 -19.41 -15.95 1.01
N LEU A 72 -20.33 -15.21 0.37
CA LEU A 72 -20.00 -13.98 -0.35
C LEU A 72 -19.50 -12.87 0.58
N GLY A 73 -20.10 -12.67 1.76
CA GLY A 73 -19.68 -11.64 2.72
C GLY A 73 -18.28 -11.90 3.28
N VAL A 74 -17.98 -13.15 3.65
CA VAL A 74 -16.64 -13.59 4.09
C VAL A 74 -15.61 -13.42 2.97
N SER A 75 -15.93 -13.86 1.74
CA SER A 75 -15.04 -13.68 0.58
C SER A 75 -14.79 -12.21 0.26
N TYR A 76 -15.80 -11.33 0.37
CA TYR A 76 -15.64 -9.90 0.16
C TYR A 76 -14.63 -9.29 1.16
N LEU A 77 -14.66 -9.71 2.42
CA LEU A 77 -13.72 -9.26 3.45
C LEU A 77 -12.26 -9.76 3.25
N GLN A 78 -12.09 -10.85 2.51
CA GLN A 78 -10.79 -11.49 2.26
C GLN A 78 -10.12 -11.06 0.95
N SER A 79 -10.90 -10.83 -0.11
CA SER A 79 -10.41 -10.59 -1.48
C SER A 79 -11.23 -9.58 -2.28
N ARG A 80 -12.34 -9.05 -1.74
CA ARG A 80 -13.38 -8.32 -2.50
C ARG A 80 -13.91 -9.13 -3.71
N TRP A 81 -13.89 -10.46 -3.57
CA TRP A 81 -14.19 -11.51 -4.56
C TRP A 81 -13.15 -11.75 -5.67
N ASP A 82 -11.98 -11.14 -5.62
CA ASP A 82 -10.94 -11.36 -6.63
C ASP A 82 -10.27 -12.74 -6.51
N THR A 83 -9.80 -13.25 -7.65
CA THR A 83 -9.09 -14.53 -7.76
C THR A 83 -7.57 -14.39 -7.64
N HIS A 84 -7.06 -13.19 -7.91
CA HIS A 84 -5.66 -12.80 -7.98
C HIS A 84 -4.81 -13.72 -8.89
N GLY A 85 -5.43 -14.30 -9.92
CA GLY A 85 -4.77 -15.22 -10.85
C GLY A 85 -4.19 -16.49 -10.20
N GLY A 86 -4.58 -16.83 -8.97
CA GLY A 86 -3.99 -17.91 -8.19
C GLY A 86 -2.66 -17.58 -7.49
N ALA A 87 -2.30 -16.29 -7.43
CA ALA A 87 -1.17 -15.79 -6.67
C ALA A 87 -1.48 -15.68 -5.16
N PRO A 88 -0.45 -15.53 -4.29
CA PRO A 88 -0.62 -15.32 -2.86
C PRO A 88 -0.69 -13.84 -2.46
N SER A 89 -1.51 -13.55 -1.46
CA SER A 89 -1.44 -12.31 -0.69
C SER A 89 -0.13 -12.20 0.09
N VAL A 90 0.07 -11.01 0.67
CA VAL A 90 1.17 -10.64 1.57
C VAL A 90 1.34 -11.57 2.78
N THR A 91 0.33 -12.38 3.13
CA THR A 91 0.37 -13.41 4.18
C THR A 91 0.25 -14.84 3.64
N GLY A 92 0.61 -15.08 2.39
CA GLY A 92 0.51 -16.40 1.75
C GLY A 92 -0.92 -16.91 1.60
N GLY A 93 -1.92 -16.01 1.58
CA GLY A 93 -3.34 -16.32 1.43
C GLY A 93 -3.77 -16.34 -0.04
N TYR A 94 -4.42 -17.39 -0.50
CA TYR A 94 -4.76 -17.58 -1.91
C TYR A 94 -6.25 -17.42 -2.19
N GLY A 95 -6.57 -16.86 -3.37
CA GLY A 95 -7.90 -16.87 -3.99
C GLY A 95 -9.02 -16.16 -3.22
N PRO A 96 -10.29 -16.30 -3.68
CA PRO A 96 -11.41 -15.51 -3.15
C PRO A 96 -11.68 -15.67 -1.64
N MET A 97 -11.26 -16.78 -1.03
CA MET A 97 -11.41 -17.06 0.40
C MET A 97 -10.14 -16.80 1.23
N HIS A 98 -9.04 -16.37 0.59
CA HIS A 98 -7.73 -16.10 1.24
C HIS A 98 -7.24 -17.27 2.12
N LEU A 99 -7.15 -18.45 1.50
CA LEU A 99 -6.69 -19.67 2.17
C LEU A 99 -5.16 -19.61 2.35
N THR A 100 -4.66 -19.60 3.58
CA THR A 100 -3.26 -19.33 3.93
C THR A 100 -2.39 -20.58 4.00
N ASP A 101 -1.20 -20.51 3.37
CA ASP A 101 -0.11 -21.48 3.52
C ASP A 101 1.15 -20.78 4.06
N ALA A 102 1.50 -21.09 5.31
CA ALA A 102 2.67 -20.54 6.00
C ALA A 102 4.00 -20.75 5.26
N ARG A 103 4.12 -21.76 4.37
CA ARG A 103 5.34 -21.94 3.57
C ARG A 103 5.53 -20.82 2.55
N THR A 104 4.45 -20.20 2.09
CA THR A 104 4.51 -19.00 1.26
C THR A 104 4.70 -17.77 2.13
N ALA A 105 3.91 -17.64 3.21
CA ALA A 105 3.96 -16.49 4.13
C ALA A 105 5.30 -16.31 4.88
N LEU A 106 6.16 -17.33 4.87
CA LEU A 106 7.49 -17.34 5.52
C LEU A 106 8.63 -17.61 4.51
N ALA A 107 8.36 -17.58 3.20
CA ALA A 107 9.38 -17.78 2.17
C ALA A 107 10.30 -16.57 1.98
N GLU A 108 9.84 -15.38 2.37
CA GLU A 108 10.44 -14.10 1.99
C GLU A 108 10.97 -13.37 3.24
N ALA A 109 12.22 -12.91 3.14
CA ALA A 109 12.90 -12.21 4.23
C ALA A 109 12.65 -10.69 4.14
N PRO A 110 12.42 -9.98 5.26
CA PRO A 110 11.98 -8.59 5.20
C PRO A 110 12.92 -7.63 4.45
N HIS A 111 12.37 -6.77 3.58
CA HIS A 111 13.16 -5.87 2.73
C HIS A 111 13.46 -4.49 3.35
N HIS A 112 13.02 -4.21 4.59
CA HIS A 112 13.41 -3.06 5.43
C HIS A 112 14.94 -2.88 5.64
N SER A 113 15.79 -3.74 5.06
CA SER A 113 17.25 -3.68 5.09
C SER A 113 17.90 -3.02 3.86
N GLN A 114 17.14 -2.64 2.82
CA GLN A 114 17.68 -2.00 1.61
C GLN A 114 17.91 -0.49 1.75
N GLY A 115 18.65 -0.08 2.78
CA GLY A 115 19.02 1.31 3.01
C GLY A 115 20.22 1.47 3.95
N ALA A 116 20.87 2.62 3.86
CA ALA A 116 21.85 3.10 4.85
C ALA A 116 21.44 4.47 5.44
N GLU A 117 20.17 4.85 5.26
CA GLU A 117 19.61 6.07 5.83
C GLU A 117 19.13 5.84 7.28
N ASP A 118 19.11 6.91 8.08
CA ASP A 118 18.56 6.89 9.43
C ASP A 118 17.06 7.18 9.39
N ALA A 119 16.21 6.21 9.77
CA ALA A 119 14.75 6.38 9.78
C ALA A 119 14.25 7.44 10.79
N ARG A 120 15.09 7.90 11.71
CA ARG A 120 14.85 9.10 12.53
C ARG A 120 14.84 10.37 11.68
N GLY A 121 15.69 10.46 10.66
CA GLY A 121 15.77 11.60 9.75
C GLY A 121 16.48 12.84 10.32
N ASP A 122 17.40 12.66 11.27
CA ASP A 122 18.44 13.63 11.60
C ASP A 122 19.85 13.04 11.32
N SER A 123 20.90 13.75 11.68
CA SER A 123 22.29 13.32 11.48
C SER A 123 23.10 13.34 12.77
N ALA A 124 22.44 13.14 13.92
CA ALA A 124 23.05 13.19 15.25
C ALA A 124 23.53 11.81 15.74
N ARG A 125 23.08 10.71 15.11
CA ARG A 125 23.47 9.33 15.42
C ARG A 125 23.77 8.52 14.15
N PRO A 126 24.48 7.37 14.24
CA PRO A 126 24.60 6.40 13.16
C PRO A 126 23.31 5.58 13.01
N ALA A 127 22.93 5.25 11.76
CA ALA A 127 21.84 4.31 11.50
C ALA A 127 22.18 2.88 11.96
N ARG A 128 21.16 2.10 12.34
CA ARG A 128 21.25 0.70 12.80
C ARG A 128 20.33 -0.18 11.94
N VAL A 129 20.72 -1.43 11.72
CA VAL A 129 19.95 -2.44 10.96
C VAL A 129 19.87 -3.73 11.79
N PRO A 130 18.70 -4.35 11.97
CA PRO A 130 18.50 -5.47 12.88
C PRO A 130 18.74 -6.83 12.19
N GLU A 131 19.02 -7.87 12.97
CA GLU A 131 19.00 -9.25 12.48
C GLU A 131 17.58 -9.83 12.61
N THR A 132 16.89 -10.03 11.48
CA THR A 132 15.51 -10.54 11.47
C THR A 132 15.46 -12.05 11.70
N ARG A 133 14.75 -12.51 12.73
CA ARG A 133 14.45 -13.93 12.97
C ARG A 133 13.01 -14.27 12.58
N LEU A 134 12.85 -15.25 11.70
CA LEU A 134 11.55 -15.85 11.37
C LEU A 134 11.18 -16.95 12.39
N PRO A 135 9.88 -17.21 12.64
CA PRO A 135 9.42 -18.30 13.52
C PRO A 135 9.79 -19.69 13.02
N ALA A 136 10.00 -20.63 13.94
CA ALA A 136 10.19 -22.05 13.66
C ALA A 136 8.85 -22.80 13.52
N GLY A 137 8.88 -24.01 12.96
CA GLY A 137 7.68 -24.72 12.47
C GLY A 137 6.51 -24.89 13.46
N ASP A 138 6.80 -25.16 14.74
CA ASP A 138 5.76 -25.34 15.76
C ASP A 138 5.20 -24.00 16.31
N GLU A 139 5.89 -22.88 16.04
CA GLU A 139 5.50 -21.51 16.43
C GLU A 139 4.49 -20.91 15.43
N ILE A 140 4.22 -21.57 14.28
CA ILE A 140 3.41 -21.03 13.19
C ILE A 140 1.94 -20.84 13.61
N PRO A 141 1.39 -19.60 13.61
CA PRO A 141 0.02 -19.30 14.02
C PRO A 141 -1.06 -20.02 13.20
N ALA A 142 -2.22 -20.25 13.80
CA ALA A 142 -3.36 -20.92 13.14
C ALA A 142 -3.87 -20.14 11.91
N ARG A 143 -3.87 -18.80 11.97
CA ARG A 143 -4.25 -17.90 10.84
C ARG A 143 -3.42 -18.08 9.58
N LEU A 144 -2.22 -18.68 9.67
CA LEU A 144 -1.34 -18.96 8.52
C LEU A 144 -1.44 -20.42 8.02
N ARG A 145 -2.40 -21.21 8.52
CA ARG A 145 -2.54 -22.65 8.21
C ARG A 145 -3.95 -23.03 7.75
N THR A 146 -4.72 -22.10 7.18
CA THR A 146 -6.10 -22.38 6.75
C THR A 146 -6.17 -23.20 5.46
N LEU A 147 -5.21 -23.07 4.53
CA LEU A 147 -5.17 -23.86 3.29
C LEU A 147 -4.90 -25.36 3.53
N PRO A 148 -3.89 -25.78 4.34
CA PRO A 148 -3.75 -27.18 4.73
C PRO A 148 -5.01 -27.75 5.38
N ARG A 149 -5.69 -26.97 6.24
CA ARG A 149 -6.93 -27.41 6.88
C ARG A 149 -8.11 -27.50 5.91
N ALA A 150 -8.18 -26.64 4.90
CA ALA A 150 -9.16 -26.76 3.82
C ALA A 150 -8.93 -28.03 2.97
N ALA A 151 -7.67 -28.42 2.72
CA ALA A 151 -7.34 -29.67 2.02
C ALA A 151 -7.84 -30.90 2.81
N GLU A 152 -7.59 -30.94 4.12
CA GLU A 152 -8.11 -32.02 5.01
C GLU A 152 -9.64 -32.13 5.01
N LEU A 153 -10.35 -30.99 4.91
CA LEU A 153 -11.81 -30.93 5.01
C LEU A 153 -12.54 -31.19 3.69
N THR A 154 -11.89 -30.94 2.55
CA THR A 154 -12.47 -31.10 1.20
C THR A 154 -11.96 -32.36 0.48
N GLY A 155 -10.76 -32.84 0.83
CA GLY A 155 -10.05 -33.87 0.06
C GLY A 155 -9.34 -33.35 -1.20
N LEU A 156 -9.41 -32.05 -1.48
CA LEU A 156 -8.74 -31.39 -2.61
C LEU A 156 -7.25 -31.17 -2.32
N SER A 157 -6.43 -31.09 -3.37
CA SER A 157 -5.00 -30.83 -3.22
C SER A 157 -4.71 -29.38 -2.83
N ALA A 158 -3.56 -29.18 -2.21
CA ALA A 158 -3.01 -27.84 -1.94
C ALA A 158 -2.57 -27.08 -3.20
N GLU A 159 -2.65 -27.68 -4.39
CA GLU A 159 -2.42 -27.01 -5.67
C GLU A 159 -3.74 -26.44 -6.20
N GLU A 160 -4.79 -27.26 -6.28
CA GLU A 160 -6.15 -26.84 -6.65
C GLU A 160 -6.67 -25.71 -5.74
N LEU A 161 -6.47 -25.80 -4.43
CA LEU A 161 -6.89 -24.76 -3.48
C LEU A 161 -6.19 -23.40 -3.66
N ARG A 162 -5.06 -23.35 -4.38
CA ARG A 162 -4.38 -22.09 -4.75
C ARG A 162 -4.82 -21.57 -6.11
N THR A 163 -4.96 -22.46 -7.10
CA THR A 163 -5.06 -22.09 -8.52
C THR A 163 -6.46 -22.16 -9.11
N ASP A 164 -7.39 -22.92 -8.51
CA ASP A 164 -8.81 -22.94 -8.91
C ASP A 164 -9.67 -22.15 -7.91
N PRO A 165 -10.30 -21.04 -8.34
CA PRO A 165 -11.26 -20.30 -7.52
C PRO A 165 -12.42 -21.15 -7.01
N ALA A 166 -12.85 -22.20 -7.72
CA ALA A 166 -13.94 -23.05 -7.28
C ALA A 166 -13.52 -23.97 -6.12
N ALA A 167 -12.37 -24.65 -6.23
CA ALA A 167 -11.73 -25.36 -5.13
C ALA A 167 -11.50 -24.44 -3.92
N ASN A 168 -10.96 -23.24 -4.12
CA ASN A 168 -10.72 -22.26 -3.06
C ASN A 168 -12.01 -21.86 -2.31
N ILE A 169 -13.10 -21.59 -3.04
CA ILE A 169 -14.42 -21.29 -2.47
C ILE A 169 -15.01 -22.50 -1.72
N ALA A 170 -14.83 -23.72 -2.22
CA ALA A 170 -15.20 -24.94 -1.51
C ALA A 170 -14.40 -25.10 -0.19
N GLY A 171 -13.10 -24.85 -0.21
CA GLY A 171 -12.24 -24.86 0.97
C GLY A 171 -12.67 -23.87 2.05
N GLY A 172 -13.01 -22.63 1.66
CA GLY A 172 -13.55 -21.63 2.59
C GLY A 172 -14.92 -22.00 3.17
N ALA A 173 -15.81 -22.57 2.36
CA ALA A 173 -17.10 -23.07 2.83
C ALA A 173 -16.95 -24.27 3.79
N ALA A 174 -16.00 -25.17 3.51
CA ALA A 174 -15.68 -26.30 4.37
C ALA A 174 -15.13 -25.87 5.73
N LEU A 175 -14.26 -24.84 5.76
CA LEU A 175 -13.77 -24.21 6.99
C LEU A 175 -14.91 -23.60 7.82
N LEU A 176 -15.83 -22.85 7.20
CA LEU A 176 -17.01 -22.28 7.89
C LEU A 176 -17.91 -23.38 8.48
N ALA A 177 -18.22 -24.43 7.71
CA ALA A 177 -19.04 -25.55 8.17
C ALA A 177 -18.34 -26.37 9.28
N ALA A 178 -17.02 -26.50 9.23
CA ALA A 178 -16.24 -27.11 10.31
C ALA A 178 -16.22 -26.25 11.59
N ALA A 179 -16.08 -24.93 11.45
CA ALA A 179 -16.14 -23.99 12.56
C ALA A 179 -17.51 -24.06 13.28
N GLN A 180 -18.62 -23.96 12.53
CA GLN A 180 -19.99 -24.09 13.06
C GLN A 180 -20.18 -25.39 13.85
N ARG A 181 -19.81 -26.54 13.25
CA ARG A 181 -19.87 -27.86 13.91
C ARG A 181 -19.00 -27.93 15.18
N SER A 182 -17.84 -27.29 15.20
CA SER A 182 -16.93 -27.28 16.37
C SER A 182 -17.45 -26.44 17.55
N LEU A 183 -18.39 -25.52 17.31
CA LEU A 183 -19.10 -24.78 18.36
C LEU A 183 -20.30 -25.56 18.93
N GLY A 184 -20.63 -26.72 18.34
CA GLY A 184 -21.82 -27.50 18.68
C GLY A 184 -23.12 -26.99 18.04
N GLU A 185 -23.02 -25.94 17.20
CA GLU A 185 -24.16 -25.36 16.48
C GLU A 185 -24.54 -26.18 15.24
N PRO A 186 -25.83 -26.28 14.90
CA PRO A 186 -26.27 -26.86 13.63
C PRO A 186 -25.85 -25.97 12.44
N LEU A 187 -25.73 -26.59 11.27
CA LEU A 187 -25.68 -25.86 10.00
C LEU A 187 -27.07 -25.28 9.73
N SER A 188 -27.15 -23.98 9.42
CA SER A 188 -28.41 -23.28 9.19
C SER A 188 -28.45 -22.55 7.85
N ALA A 189 -29.65 -22.42 7.29
CA ALA A 189 -29.89 -21.63 6.09
C ALA A 189 -29.99 -20.11 6.39
N ASP A 190 -30.21 -19.71 7.65
CA ASP A 190 -30.20 -18.30 8.07
C ASP A 190 -28.75 -17.84 8.33
N PRO A 191 -28.25 -16.78 7.66
CA PRO A 191 -26.94 -16.21 7.97
C PRO A 191 -26.75 -15.83 9.44
N ALA A 192 -27.79 -15.40 10.16
CA ALA A 192 -27.69 -14.92 11.55
C ALA A 192 -27.16 -15.96 12.55
N ASP A 193 -27.29 -17.25 12.22
CA ASP A 193 -26.85 -18.40 13.02
C ASP A 193 -25.33 -18.68 12.97
N TRP A 194 -24.55 -17.92 12.19
CA TRP A 194 -23.16 -18.25 11.88
C TRP A 194 -22.11 -17.30 12.47
N TYR A 195 -22.49 -16.39 13.37
CA TYR A 195 -21.57 -15.36 13.88
C TYR A 195 -20.34 -15.97 14.54
N GLY A 196 -20.50 -16.99 15.37
CA GLY A 196 -19.37 -17.71 15.98
C GLY A 196 -18.46 -18.39 14.95
N ALA A 197 -19.01 -18.94 13.87
CA ALA A 197 -18.24 -19.57 12.80
C ALA A 197 -17.46 -18.56 11.96
N VAL A 198 -18.05 -17.39 11.65
CA VAL A 198 -17.34 -16.28 10.98
C VAL A 198 -16.24 -15.71 11.88
N ALA A 199 -16.52 -15.52 13.18
CA ALA A 199 -15.53 -15.07 14.15
C ALA A 199 -14.33 -16.04 14.20
N ARG A 200 -14.58 -17.36 14.22
CA ARG A 200 -13.54 -18.40 14.10
C ARG A 200 -12.80 -18.38 12.75
N PHE A 201 -13.46 -18.06 11.65
CA PHE A 201 -12.86 -18.05 10.30
C PHE A 201 -11.74 -17.02 10.15
N SER A 202 -11.77 -15.93 10.92
CA SER A 202 -10.69 -14.93 10.97
C SER A 202 -9.30 -15.51 11.29
N GLY A 203 -9.24 -16.66 11.99
CA GLY A 203 -8.00 -17.22 12.51
C GLY A 203 -7.42 -16.48 13.72
N ALA A 204 -8.09 -15.43 14.20
CA ALA A 204 -7.68 -14.68 15.38
C ALA A 204 -7.69 -15.54 16.66
N ASP A 205 -6.80 -15.21 17.59
CA ASP A 205 -6.67 -15.91 18.87
C ASP A 205 -7.46 -15.24 20.02
N ASP A 206 -7.82 -13.96 19.84
CA ASP A 206 -8.64 -13.18 20.76
C ASP A 206 -10.06 -12.87 20.23
N SER A 207 -10.96 -12.65 21.19
CA SER A 207 -12.38 -12.42 20.97
C SER A 207 -12.73 -11.04 20.40
N ALA A 208 -11.90 -10.01 20.59
CA ALA A 208 -12.16 -8.66 20.06
C ALA A 208 -11.81 -8.57 18.57
N THR A 209 -10.73 -9.21 18.15
CA THR A 209 -10.36 -9.34 16.72
C THR A 209 -11.36 -10.20 15.98
N ALA A 210 -11.68 -11.37 16.52
CA ALA A 210 -12.68 -12.27 15.95
C ALA A 210 -14.08 -11.61 15.83
N ALA A 211 -14.47 -10.79 16.82
CA ALA A 211 -15.69 -9.97 16.74
C ALA A 211 -15.59 -8.88 15.66
N THR A 212 -14.48 -8.12 15.61
CA THR A 212 -14.30 -7.03 14.63
C THR A 212 -14.41 -7.56 13.19
N TYR A 213 -13.75 -8.68 12.89
CA TYR A 213 -13.83 -9.34 11.59
C TYR A 213 -15.25 -9.81 11.27
N ALA A 214 -15.95 -10.41 12.25
CA ALA A 214 -17.33 -10.85 12.06
C ALA A 214 -18.28 -9.65 11.86
N ASP A 215 -18.19 -8.60 12.67
CA ASP A 215 -19.02 -7.39 12.56
C ASP A 215 -18.86 -6.72 11.19
N ASP A 216 -17.66 -6.72 10.60
CA ASP A 216 -17.44 -6.25 9.22
C ASP A 216 -18.11 -7.13 8.16
N VAL A 217 -18.02 -8.47 8.29
CA VAL A 217 -18.76 -9.39 7.40
C VAL A 217 -20.27 -9.14 7.51
N TYR A 218 -20.81 -8.93 8.72
CA TYR A 218 -22.22 -8.62 8.92
C TYR A 218 -22.60 -7.18 8.55
N ASP A 219 -21.66 -6.23 8.47
CA ASP A 219 -21.88 -4.93 7.87
C ASP A 219 -22.03 -5.03 6.34
N VAL A 220 -21.17 -5.80 5.69
CA VAL A 220 -21.25 -6.10 4.26
C VAL A 220 -22.52 -6.90 3.91
N LEU A 221 -22.98 -7.81 4.79
CA LEU A 221 -24.28 -8.47 4.62
C LEU A 221 -25.48 -7.49 4.77
N ARG A 222 -25.41 -6.53 5.70
CA ARG A 222 -26.49 -5.56 5.91
C ARG A 222 -26.57 -4.50 4.80
N THR A 223 -25.42 -4.04 4.32
CA THR A 223 -25.30 -2.97 3.33
C THR A 223 -25.33 -3.46 1.88
N GLY A 224 -24.89 -4.70 1.63
CA GLY A 224 -24.68 -5.24 0.30
C GLY A 224 -23.43 -4.68 -0.38
N ALA A 225 -23.06 -5.30 -1.50
CA ALA A 225 -21.94 -4.85 -2.33
C ALA A 225 -22.12 -5.30 -3.78
N GLU A 226 -21.56 -4.55 -4.74
CA GLU A 226 -21.47 -4.93 -6.15
C GLU A 226 -20.15 -4.43 -6.73
N ARG A 227 -19.42 -5.31 -7.44
CA ARG A 227 -18.08 -5.02 -7.98
C ARG A 227 -17.77 -5.91 -9.18
N THR A 228 -17.14 -5.35 -10.20
CA THR A 228 -16.44 -6.13 -11.23
C THR A 228 -15.12 -6.63 -10.65
N THR A 229 -14.91 -7.94 -10.64
CA THR A 229 -13.67 -8.55 -10.12
C THR A 229 -12.55 -8.54 -11.16
N ASP A 230 -11.35 -8.95 -10.75
CA ASP A 230 -10.20 -9.27 -11.61
C ASP A 230 -10.55 -10.24 -12.77
N ALA A 231 -11.39 -11.25 -12.50
CA ALA A 231 -11.99 -12.17 -13.47
C ALA A 231 -12.96 -11.47 -14.46
N GLY A 232 -13.12 -10.15 -14.36
CA GLY A 232 -13.64 -9.29 -15.42
C GLY A 232 -15.16 -9.25 -15.58
N GLY A 233 -15.92 -9.65 -14.56
CA GLY A 233 -17.37 -9.51 -14.55
C GLY A 233 -17.96 -9.26 -13.16
N PRO A 234 -19.26 -8.89 -13.08
CA PRO A 234 -19.85 -8.43 -11.83
C PRO A 234 -20.19 -9.57 -10.88
N VAL A 235 -19.73 -9.43 -9.63
CA VAL A 235 -20.23 -10.16 -8.46
C VAL A 235 -21.03 -9.17 -7.60
N ALA A 236 -22.15 -9.64 -7.06
CA ALA A 236 -23.05 -8.83 -6.24
C ALA A 236 -23.60 -9.64 -5.06
N LEU A 237 -23.71 -8.97 -3.92
CA LEU A 237 -24.31 -9.43 -2.68
C LEU A 237 -25.46 -8.49 -2.33
N ALA A 238 -26.68 -9.01 -2.34
CA ALA A 238 -27.87 -8.25 -2.00
C ALA A 238 -27.87 -7.89 -0.50
N ALA A 239 -28.19 -6.62 -0.21
CA ALA A 239 -28.30 -6.09 1.16
C ALA A 239 -29.41 -6.78 1.96
N VAL A 240 -29.15 -7.05 3.24
CA VAL A 240 -30.14 -7.53 4.23
C VAL A 240 -30.14 -6.59 5.45
N PRO A 241 -30.69 -5.35 5.36
CA PRO A 241 -30.45 -4.31 6.37
C PRO A 241 -30.91 -4.64 7.80
N GLY A 242 -31.89 -5.55 7.93
CA GLY A 242 -32.41 -6.02 9.21
C GLY A 242 -31.72 -7.27 9.78
N LEU A 243 -30.61 -7.75 9.18
CA LEU A 243 -29.90 -8.93 9.65
C LEU A 243 -29.25 -8.67 11.03
N ALA A 244 -29.64 -9.46 12.02
CA ALA A 244 -29.16 -9.37 13.40
C ALA A 244 -28.42 -10.67 13.79
N PRO A 245 -27.08 -10.72 13.79
CA PRO A 245 -26.32 -11.92 14.16
C PRO A 245 -26.56 -12.38 15.60
N ARG A 246 -26.42 -13.70 15.83
CA ARG A 246 -26.33 -14.28 17.18
C ARG A 246 -24.96 -14.05 17.83
N THR A 247 -24.59 -12.79 18.06
CA THR A 247 -23.28 -12.36 18.63
C THR A 247 -22.93 -13.05 19.96
N ALA A 248 -23.94 -13.53 20.70
CA ALA A 248 -23.81 -14.41 21.86
C ALA A 248 -22.84 -15.60 21.65
N GLN A 249 -22.79 -16.15 20.44
CA GLN A 249 -21.92 -17.28 20.04
C GLN A 249 -20.43 -17.00 20.20
N LEU A 250 -20.01 -15.73 20.26
CA LEU A 250 -18.62 -15.37 20.49
C LEU A 250 -18.07 -15.99 21.78
N ARG A 251 -18.91 -16.20 22.81
CA ARG A 251 -18.50 -16.86 24.06
C ARG A 251 -18.20 -18.35 23.88
N GLU A 252 -18.89 -19.04 22.97
CA GLU A 252 -18.65 -20.46 22.68
C GLU A 252 -17.33 -20.69 21.92
N THR A 253 -16.73 -19.63 21.35
CA THR A 253 -15.40 -19.72 20.74
C THR A 253 -14.28 -19.95 21.76
N GLY A 254 -14.45 -19.56 23.03
CA GLY A 254 -13.41 -19.69 24.05
C GLY A 254 -12.09 -18.98 23.73
N LEU A 255 -12.10 -17.99 22.83
CA LEU A 255 -10.93 -17.16 22.49
C LEU A 255 -10.49 -16.30 23.68
N ARG A 256 -9.23 -15.84 23.70
CA ARG A 256 -8.74 -14.99 24.80
C ARG A 256 -9.44 -13.63 24.81
N THR A 257 -9.33 -12.92 25.92
CA THR A 257 -9.65 -11.48 25.98
C THR A 257 -8.34 -10.71 25.86
N ALA A 258 -8.13 -10.04 24.73
CA ALA A 258 -7.01 -9.11 24.55
C ALA A 258 -7.16 -7.88 25.46
N SER A 259 -6.04 -7.24 25.83
CA SER A 259 -6.06 -6.06 26.71
C SER A 259 -5.94 -4.77 25.90
N THR A 260 -7.03 -4.00 25.83
CA THR A 260 -7.05 -2.63 25.29
C THR A 260 -6.53 -1.60 26.30
N THR A 261 -5.88 -2.03 27.39
CA THR A 261 -5.50 -1.15 28.49
C THR A 261 -4.46 -0.12 28.04
N GLY A 262 -4.91 1.14 27.94
CA GLY A 262 -4.09 2.28 27.54
C GLY A 262 -3.92 2.46 26.03
N THR A 263 -4.54 1.64 25.16
CA THR A 263 -4.47 1.83 23.70
C THR A 263 -5.20 3.09 23.24
N GLU A 264 -4.67 3.79 22.24
CA GLU A 264 -5.25 5.02 21.67
C GLU A 264 -6.06 4.72 20.39
N CYS A 265 -6.94 3.73 20.47
CA CYS A 265 -7.76 3.22 19.36
C CYS A 265 -9.26 3.51 19.56
N PRO A 266 -10.07 3.60 18.49
CA PRO A 266 -11.52 3.59 18.59
C PRO A 266 -12.03 2.20 19.03
N THR A 267 -13.20 2.15 19.67
CA THR A 267 -13.84 0.88 20.09
C THR A 267 -14.38 0.02 18.94
N THR A 268 -14.16 0.44 17.70
CA THR A 268 -14.59 -0.23 16.46
C THR A 268 -13.43 -0.91 15.72
N VAL A 269 -12.26 -1.03 16.36
CA VAL A 269 -11.18 -1.92 15.93
C VAL A 269 -10.71 -2.74 17.12
N SER A 270 -10.26 -3.97 16.88
CA SER A 270 -9.44 -4.68 17.85
C SER A 270 -8.05 -4.08 17.89
N CYS A 271 -7.59 -3.72 19.08
CA CYS A 271 -6.34 -2.98 19.28
C CYS A 271 -5.65 -3.44 20.57
N GLU A 272 -4.44 -3.98 20.45
CA GLU A 272 -3.64 -4.50 21.55
C GLU A 272 -2.38 -3.62 21.77
N TRP A 273 -1.91 -3.50 23.01
CA TRP A 273 -0.70 -2.74 23.34
C TRP A 273 0.53 -3.65 23.37
N ILE A 274 1.38 -3.53 22.34
CA ILE A 274 2.63 -4.28 22.19
C ILE A 274 3.77 -3.25 22.15
N PRO A 275 4.27 -2.78 23.29
CA PRO A 275 5.10 -1.58 23.37
C PRO A 275 6.40 -1.69 22.57
N ALA A 276 6.74 -0.61 21.86
CA ALA A 276 8.10 -0.34 21.47
C ALA A 276 8.90 0.08 22.73
N PRO A 277 10.02 -0.57 23.07
CA PRO A 277 10.74 -0.27 24.31
C PRO A 277 11.48 1.08 24.26
N TYR A 278 11.45 1.81 25.38
CA TYR A 278 12.23 3.02 25.61
C TYR A 278 13.25 2.79 26.74
N GLU A 279 14.43 2.33 26.37
CA GLU A 279 15.52 1.98 27.29
C GLU A 279 16.88 2.46 26.75
N GLN A 280 17.88 2.52 27.63
CA GLN A 280 19.22 3.03 27.32
C GLN A 280 20.22 1.88 27.16
N PHE A 281 21.06 1.91 26.11
CA PHE A 281 22.00 0.85 25.75
C PHE A 281 23.28 1.40 25.08
N GLY A 282 24.39 0.68 25.22
CA GLY A 282 25.66 1.04 24.57
C GLY A 282 26.18 2.43 24.97
N ASP A 283 26.77 3.15 24.00
CA ASP A 283 27.51 4.40 24.18
C ASP A 283 26.63 5.64 24.46
N ASN A 284 25.77 5.57 25.47
CA ASN A 284 24.69 6.51 25.78
C ASN A 284 23.58 6.59 24.73
N ASP A 285 23.47 5.58 23.87
CA ASP A 285 22.37 5.44 22.92
C ASP A 285 21.09 4.95 23.64
N TYR A 286 19.94 5.12 23.01
CA TYR A 286 18.65 4.80 23.62
C TYR A 286 17.52 4.70 22.62
N GLY A 287 16.57 3.82 22.95
CA GLY A 287 15.23 3.69 22.40
C GLY A 287 15.12 3.48 20.89
N ASN A 288 13.88 3.30 20.46
CA ASN A 288 13.47 3.27 19.04
C ASN A 288 12.47 4.40 18.69
N HIS A 289 12.21 5.30 19.65
CA HIS A 289 11.37 6.50 19.57
C HIS A 289 11.88 7.55 20.57
N ASP A 290 11.33 8.77 20.55
CA ASP A 290 11.60 9.82 21.54
C ASP A 290 10.39 10.16 22.40
N LEU A 291 10.58 10.25 23.72
CA LEU A 291 9.52 10.68 24.64
C LEU A 291 9.19 12.17 24.48
N GLY A 292 7.90 12.49 24.39
CA GLY A 292 7.40 13.82 24.04
C GLY A 292 6.12 14.28 24.73
N GLY A 293 5.63 15.45 24.29
CA GLY A 293 4.45 16.15 24.81
C GLY A 293 3.40 16.46 23.75
N ARG A 294 3.32 15.67 22.67
CA ARG A 294 2.38 15.91 21.57
C ARG A 294 0.92 15.69 22.03
N PRO A 295 -0.08 16.40 21.48
CA PRO A 295 0.01 17.40 20.42
C PRO A 295 0.29 18.83 20.94
N VAL A 296 0.65 19.02 22.22
CA VAL A 296 0.87 20.34 22.81
C VAL A 296 2.11 21.01 22.20
N ALA A 297 3.22 20.26 22.17
CA ALA A 297 4.44 20.64 21.46
C ALA A 297 5.29 19.39 21.17
N PRO A 298 5.64 19.10 19.91
CA PRO A 298 5.09 19.66 18.66
C PRO A 298 3.62 19.24 18.42
N SER A 299 2.99 19.86 17.42
CA SER A 299 1.65 19.48 16.93
C SER A 299 1.70 18.24 16.03
N ILE A 300 0.67 17.41 16.08
CA ILE A 300 0.49 16.30 15.12
C ILE A 300 -0.27 16.84 13.90
N LYS A 301 0.27 16.60 12.71
CA LYS A 301 -0.20 17.11 11.41
C LYS A 301 -0.39 16.03 10.36
N TYR A 302 0.32 14.90 10.47
CA TYR A 302 0.34 13.88 9.43
C TYR A 302 -0.03 12.50 9.95
N ILE A 303 -0.60 11.68 9.08
CA ILE A 303 -0.65 10.24 9.20
C ILE A 303 0.15 9.69 8.02
N VAL A 304 1.15 8.86 8.29
CA VAL A 304 1.95 8.21 7.25
C VAL A 304 1.55 6.74 7.17
N VAL A 305 1.10 6.33 6.00
CA VAL A 305 0.82 4.96 5.59
C VAL A 305 2.12 4.37 5.04
N HIS A 306 2.52 3.25 5.61
CA HIS A 306 3.64 2.43 5.17
C HIS A 306 3.14 1.04 4.80
N ASP A 307 3.99 0.28 4.10
CA ASP A 307 3.91 -1.18 4.13
C ASP A 307 5.21 -1.78 4.70
N THR A 308 5.06 -2.90 5.37
CA THR A 308 6.10 -3.49 6.23
C THR A 308 7.22 -4.21 5.49
N GLU A 309 7.13 -4.35 4.16
CA GLU A 309 8.05 -5.17 3.35
C GLU A 309 8.38 -6.53 4.03
N GLY A 310 7.38 -7.18 4.65
CA GLY A 310 7.57 -8.32 5.56
C GLY A 310 6.36 -8.71 6.42
N GLY A 311 6.29 -9.97 6.86
CA GLY A 311 5.15 -10.51 7.61
C GLY A 311 5.13 -10.21 9.12
N TRP A 312 3.93 -10.19 9.72
CA TRP A 312 3.61 -9.72 11.08
C TRP A 312 4.57 -10.17 12.19
N GLU A 313 4.95 -11.46 12.26
CA GLU A 313 5.81 -11.93 13.37
C GLU A 313 7.24 -11.38 13.28
N GLY A 314 7.75 -11.12 12.07
CA GLY A 314 9.03 -10.45 11.87
C GLY A 314 8.97 -8.96 12.22
N VAL A 315 7.85 -8.32 11.86
CA VAL A 315 7.56 -6.90 12.13
C VAL A 315 7.42 -6.62 13.62
N LEU A 316 6.76 -7.51 14.38
CA LEU A 316 6.71 -7.41 15.84
C LEU A 316 8.11 -7.57 16.47
N ASN A 317 8.93 -8.52 16.00
CA ASN A 317 10.30 -8.66 16.49
C ASN A 317 11.15 -7.39 16.27
N MET A 318 10.95 -6.68 15.15
CA MET A 318 11.65 -5.42 14.86
C MET A 318 11.24 -4.27 15.79
N VAL A 319 9.94 -4.01 15.98
CA VAL A 319 9.48 -2.88 16.80
C VAL A 319 9.71 -3.10 18.31
N GLN A 320 9.93 -4.36 18.70
CA GLN A 320 10.33 -4.74 20.04
C GLN A 320 11.86 -4.84 20.23
N ASP A 321 12.67 -4.66 19.19
CA ASP A 321 14.11 -4.44 19.32
C ASP A 321 14.35 -3.01 19.83
N PRO A 322 14.92 -2.81 21.03
CA PRO A 322 15.22 -1.47 21.54
C PRO A 322 16.29 -0.76 20.71
N THR A 323 17.13 -1.50 19.98
CA THR A 323 18.24 -0.96 19.20
C THR A 323 17.88 -0.63 17.74
N TYR A 324 16.63 -0.85 17.33
CA TYR A 324 16.14 -0.48 15.99
C TYR A 324 15.24 0.77 16.04
N VAL A 325 14.28 0.86 15.12
CA VAL A 325 13.38 2.02 14.94
C VAL A 325 11.94 1.61 15.19
N SER A 326 11.00 2.55 15.12
CA SER A 326 9.60 2.27 15.45
C SER A 326 8.60 3.12 14.70
N TRP A 327 7.36 2.65 14.73
CA TRP A 327 6.14 3.24 14.20
C TRP A 327 5.08 3.26 15.30
N SER A 328 3.93 3.90 15.05
CA SER A 328 2.89 4.01 16.08
C SER A 328 1.98 2.78 16.14
N TYR A 329 1.63 2.19 14.98
CA TYR A 329 0.72 1.04 14.88
C TYR A 329 1.15 0.06 13.79
N THR A 330 1.05 -1.25 14.03
CA THR A 330 1.07 -2.28 12.99
C THR A 330 -0.36 -2.78 12.75
N LEU A 331 -0.72 -3.02 11.49
CA LEU A 331 -2.02 -3.54 11.08
C LEU A 331 -1.83 -4.89 10.37
N ARG A 332 -2.61 -5.88 10.80
CA ARG A 332 -2.49 -7.28 10.35
C ARG A 332 -3.41 -7.57 9.16
N SER A 333 -2.86 -8.16 8.11
CA SER A 333 -3.56 -8.38 6.84
C SER A 333 -4.60 -9.51 6.94
N THR A 334 -4.34 -10.58 7.69
CA THR A 334 -5.26 -11.75 7.77
C THR A 334 -6.64 -11.45 8.36
N ASP A 335 -6.75 -10.48 9.28
CA ASP A 335 -7.93 -10.28 10.12
C ASP A 335 -8.21 -8.82 10.53
N GLY A 336 -7.37 -7.86 10.13
CA GLY A 336 -7.55 -6.45 10.47
C GLY A 336 -7.28 -6.11 11.94
N HIS A 337 -6.53 -6.96 12.66
CA HIS A 337 -6.03 -6.66 14.01
C HIS A 337 -5.06 -5.46 14.00
N VAL A 338 -5.09 -4.64 15.04
CA VAL A 338 -4.15 -3.52 15.24
C VAL A 338 -3.30 -3.78 16.49
N ALA A 339 -1.99 -3.60 16.39
CA ALA A 339 -1.13 -3.42 17.55
C ALA A 339 -0.69 -1.95 17.62
N GLN A 340 -0.73 -1.34 18.81
CA GLN A 340 -0.11 -0.04 19.07
C GLN A 340 1.23 -0.25 19.78
N HIS A 341 2.27 0.46 19.33
CA HIS A 341 3.65 0.33 19.82
C HIS A 341 4.17 1.61 20.49
N VAL A 342 3.85 2.78 19.92
CA VAL A 342 4.23 4.10 20.46
C VAL A 342 2.99 4.95 20.71
N LYS A 343 2.97 5.72 21.81
CA LYS A 343 1.88 6.65 22.11
C LYS A 343 1.97 7.89 21.25
N ALA A 344 0.83 8.44 20.84
CA ALA A 344 0.78 9.63 19.99
C ALA A 344 1.48 10.85 20.62
N LYS A 345 1.56 10.92 21.96
CA LYS A 345 2.31 11.96 22.69
C LYS A 345 3.84 11.92 22.43
N ASP A 346 4.37 10.76 22.07
CA ASP A 346 5.78 10.46 21.82
C ASP A 346 6.04 10.40 20.30
N VAL A 347 7.31 10.41 19.89
CA VAL A 347 7.75 10.54 18.49
C VAL A 347 8.43 9.26 18.02
N ALA A 348 7.71 8.44 17.26
CA ALA A 348 8.24 7.27 16.56
C ALA A 348 9.19 7.67 15.41
N TRP A 349 10.07 6.76 14.98
CA TRP A 349 11.10 6.98 13.96
C TRP A 349 10.84 6.18 12.69
N HIS A 350 9.78 6.55 11.96
CA HIS A 350 9.27 5.77 10.83
C HIS A 350 9.49 6.46 9.46
N ALA A 351 9.52 7.79 9.42
CA ALA A 351 9.41 8.56 8.18
C ALA A 351 10.75 8.93 7.50
N GLY A 352 11.91 8.64 8.07
CA GLY A 352 13.22 9.07 7.51
C GLY A 352 13.44 10.59 7.47
N ASN A 353 12.52 11.37 8.05
CA ASN A 353 12.56 12.83 8.09
C ASN A 353 12.08 13.30 9.46
N TRP A 354 12.98 13.88 10.26
CA TRP A 354 12.68 14.28 11.63
C TRP A 354 11.55 15.32 11.75
N TYR A 355 11.39 16.22 10.76
CA TYR A 355 10.28 17.19 10.75
C TYR A 355 8.93 16.49 10.62
N VAL A 356 8.87 15.43 9.80
CA VAL A 356 7.65 14.63 9.61
C VAL A 356 7.44 13.73 10.82
N ASN A 357 8.43 12.91 11.23
CA ASN A 357 8.37 12.07 12.45
C ASN A 357 7.82 12.83 13.66
N ALA A 358 8.41 13.99 13.98
CA ALA A 358 7.97 14.84 15.09
C ALA A 358 6.51 15.30 14.97
N LYS A 359 5.95 15.36 13.76
CA LYS A 359 4.57 15.78 13.46
C LYS A 359 3.65 14.65 12.98
N SER A 360 4.09 13.39 12.93
CA SER A 360 3.33 12.28 12.33
C SER A 360 2.95 11.15 13.29
N ILE A 361 1.99 10.35 12.86
CA ILE A 361 1.68 9.02 13.38
C ILE A 361 1.91 8.03 12.23
N GLY A 362 2.79 7.03 12.43
CA GLY A 362 3.11 6.01 11.43
C GLY A 362 2.26 4.76 11.59
N LEU A 363 1.63 4.31 10.50
CA LEU A 363 0.81 3.10 10.40
C LEU A 363 1.46 2.13 9.40
N GLU A 364 2.02 1.06 9.92
CA GLU A 364 2.58 -0.06 9.16
C GLU A 364 1.48 -1.05 8.78
N HIS A 365 1.34 -1.36 7.49
CA HIS A 365 0.41 -2.36 7.00
C HIS A 365 1.18 -3.60 6.57
N GLU A 366 0.81 -4.78 7.11
CA GLU A 366 1.44 -6.05 6.75
C GLU A 366 1.40 -6.25 5.22
N GLY A 367 2.55 -6.12 4.54
CA GLY A 367 2.61 -5.91 3.10
C GLY A 367 4.01 -5.98 2.48
N PHE A 368 4.03 -5.77 1.15
CA PHE A 368 5.23 -5.63 0.31
C PHE A 368 4.90 -4.72 -0.90
N LEU A 369 5.63 -3.63 -1.12
CA LEU A 369 5.39 -2.68 -2.21
C LEU A 369 5.69 -3.29 -3.58
N ALA A 370 6.71 -4.15 -3.64
CA ALA A 370 7.29 -4.69 -4.87
C ALA A 370 6.49 -5.87 -5.45
N GLN A 371 5.43 -6.32 -4.79
CA GLN A 371 4.68 -7.51 -5.14
C GLN A 371 3.25 -7.16 -5.63
N PRO A 372 3.04 -6.93 -6.95
CA PRO A 372 1.72 -6.58 -7.50
C PRO A 372 0.65 -7.62 -7.18
N ASP A 373 1.04 -8.88 -7.15
CA ASP A 373 0.14 -10.02 -6.97
C ASP A 373 -0.15 -10.32 -5.50
N SER A 374 0.48 -9.60 -4.56
CA SER A 374 0.26 -9.74 -3.13
C SER A 374 -0.61 -8.58 -2.62
N TRP A 375 -1.93 -8.83 -2.49
CA TRP A 375 -2.89 -7.78 -2.17
C TRP A 375 -3.03 -7.51 -0.67
N TYR A 376 -3.43 -6.27 -0.37
CA TYR A 376 -3.93 -5.83 0.93
C TYR A 376 -5.41 -6.21 1.09
N THR A 377 -5.80 -6.81 2.22
CA THR A 377 -7.19 -7.28 2.44
C THR A 377 -8.18 -6.16 2.76
N GLU A 378 -9.46 -6.39 2.45
CA GLU A 378 -10.57 -5.50 2.84
C GLU A 378 -10.67 -5.36 4.37
N ALA A 379 -10.39 -6.43 5.13
CA ALA A 379 -10.35 -6.40 6.59
C ALA A 379 -9.33 -5.38 7.13
N MET A 380 -8.11 -5.38 6.60
CA MET A 380 -7.07 -4.43 7.00
C MET A 380 -7.38 -3.01 6.53
N TYR A 381 -7.83 -2.81 5.29
CA TYR A 381 -8.27 -1.50 4.80
C TYR A 381 -9.36 -0.89 5.70
N ARG A 382 -10.32 -1.69 6.16
CA ARG A 382 -11.41 -1.25 7.05
C ARG A 382 -10.95 -0.86 8.44
N SER A 383 -10.15 -1.70 9.10
CA SER A 383 -9.58 -1.35 10.41
C SER A 383 -8.65 -0.13 10.33
N SER A 384 -7.84 -0.03 9.28
CA SER A 384 -7.00 1.13 9.00
C SER A 384 -7.84 2.41 8.83
N ALA A 385 -8.88 2.38 7.99
CA ALA A 385 -9.73 3.54 7.78
C ALA A 385 -10.47 3.98 9.07
N ARG A 386 -10.93 3.02 9.90
CA ARG A 386 -11.51 3.33 11.21
C ARG A 386 -10.51 3.99 12.17
N LEU A 387 -9.29 3.46 12.25
CA LEU A 387 -8.21 4.02 13.06
C LEU A 387 -7.84 5.45 12.59
N VAL A 388 -7.64 5.64 11.29
CA VAL A 388 -7.29 6.94 10.69
C VAL A 388 -8.40 7.97 10.87
N LYS A 389 -9.68 7.60 10.70
CA LYS A 389 -10.82 8.49 11.01
C LYS A 389 -10.82 8.94 12.48
N TYR A 390 -10.53 8.03 13.41
CA TYR A 390 -10.41 8.35 14.84
C TYR A 390 -9.23 9.28 15.14
N LEU A 391 -8.03 8.96 14.65
CA LEU A 391 -6.83 9.77 14.86
C LEU A 391 -6.98 11.16 14.23
N ALA A 392 -7.52 11.25 13.02
CA ALA A 392 -7.77 12.50 12.33
C ALA A 392 -8.76 13.40 13.09
N ALA A 393 -9.88 12.83 13.57
CA ALA A 393 -10.84 13.56 14.40
C ALA A 393 -10.25 13.99 15.77
N ARG A 394 -9.37 13.17 16.36
CA ARG A 394 -8.73 13.42 17.66
C ARG A 394 -7.65 14.52 17.61
N TYR A 395 -6.92 14.62 16.51
CA TYR A 395 -5.79 15.55 16.37
C TYR A 395 -6.05 16.71 15.38
N GLY A 396 -7.21 16.75 14.72
CA GLY A 396 -7.57 17.80 13.76
C GLY A 396 -6.85 17.69 12.42
N ILE A 397 -6.46 16.48 12.04
CA ILE A 397 -5.72 16.19 10.80
C ILE A 397 -6.72 16.14 9.63
N PRO A 398 -6.52 16.91 8.54
CA PRO A 398 -7.33 16.78 7.33
C PRO A 398 -7.23 15.38 6.71
N LEU A 399 -8.33 14.93 6.10
CA LEU A 399 -8.37 13.68 5.35
C LEU A 399 -8.22 14.00 3.85
N ASP A 400 -6.98 14.25 3.44
CA ASP A 400 -6.53 14.51 2.08
C ASP A 400 -5.11 13.91 1.86
N ARG A 401 -4.54 14.05 0.65
CA ARG A 401 -3.21 13.50 0.31
C ARG A 401 -2.04 14.46 0.55
N GLN A 402 -2.25 15.54 1.31
CA GLN A 402 -1.19 16.37 1.89
C GLN A 402 -0.96 16.01 3.36
N HIS A 403 -2.02 15.55 4.05
CA HIS A 403 -1.98 15.19 5.47
C HIS A 403 -2.01 13.68 5.74
N VAL A 404 -2.68 12.87 4.90
CA VAL A 404 -2.55 11.41 4.86
C VAL A 404 -1.58 11.04 3.73
N LEU A 405 -0.34 10.76 4.10
CA LEU A 405 0.78 10.51 3.20
C LEU A 405 1.07 9.01 3.06
N GLY A 406 1.63 8.59 1.93
CA GLY A 406 2.49 7.40 1.88
C GLY A 406 3.92 7.80 2.24
N HIS A 407 4.78 6.86 2.62
CA HIS A 407 6.22 7.15 2.79
C HIS A 407 6.85 7.63 1.47
N ASP A 408 6.34 7.13 0.33
CA ASP A 408 6.64 7.59 -1.04
C ASP A 408 6.28 9.07 -1.31
N ASN A 409 5.58 9.73 -0.37
CA ASN A 409 5.28 11.16 -0.42
C ASN A 409 6.10 12.00 0.57
N VAL A 410 6.83 11.40 1.52
CA VAL A 410 7.65 12.13 2.50
C VAL A 410 8.96 12.59 1.85
N PRO A 411 9.32 13.88 1.87
CA PRO A 411 10.58 14.36 1.27
C PRO A 411 11.80 13.96 2.11
N GLY A 412 12.91 13.70 1.44
CA GLY A 412 14.22 13.56 2.06
C GLY A 412 14.63 14.84 2.80
N PRO A 413 15.18 14.76 4.03
CA PRO A 413 15.45 15.93 4.86
C PRO A 413 16.56 16.87 4.32
N THR A 414 17.44 16.39 3.46
CA THR A 414 18.52 17.16 2.80
C THR A 414 18.85 16.61 1.40
N THR A 415 19.64 17.33 0.59
CA THR A 415 20.15 16.86 -0.71
C THR A 415 20.89 15.51 -0.65
N ALA A 416 21.56 15.19 0.47
CA ALA A 416 22.30 13.93 0.61
C ALA A 416 21.39 12.71 0.84
N THR A 417 20.16 12.93 1.31
CA THR A 417 19.16 11.91 1.66
C THR A 417 18.00 11.94 0.66
N VAL A 418 18.28 12.20 -0.63
CA VAL A 418 17.30 12.14 -1.72
C VAL A 418 17.33 10.77 -2.39
N SER A 419 18.51 10.13 -2.46
CA SER A 419 18.70 8.85 -3.15
C SER A 419 18.23 7.61 -2.38
N GLY A 420 18.01 7.70 -1.07
CA GLY A 420 17.46 6.61 -0.25
C GLY A 420 16.00 6.82 0.21
N MET A 421 15.33 7.87 -0.26
CA MET A 421 13.93 8.15 0.11
C MET A 421 13.01 6.98 -0.23
N HIS A 422 12.35 6.44 0.78
CA HIS A 422 11.38 5.34 0.73
C HIS A 422 10.27 5.46 -0.31
N THR A 423 9.72 4.31 -0.73
CA THR A 423 8.84 4.16 -1.92
C THR A 423 7.55 3.36 -1.67
N ASP A 424 7.32 2.93 -0.42
CA ASP A 424 6.11 2.31 0.12
C ASP A 424 4.99 3.36 0.36
N PRO A 425 3.68 3.00 0.34
CA PRO A 425 3.11 1.67 0.14
C PRO A 425 3.01 1.26 -1.35
N GLY A 426 3.83 1.88 -2.22
CA GLY A 426 3.96 1.49 -3.62
C GLY A 426 2.80 1.95 -4.54
N PRO A 427 2.85 1.56 -5.83
CA PRO A 427 1.83 1.92 -6.81
C PRO A 427 0.54 1.10 -6.69
N TYR A 428 0.56 0.00 -5.93
CA TYR A 428 -0.54 -0.97 -5.80
C TYR A 428 -1.39 -0.77 -4.53
N TRP A 429 -1.09 0.21 -3.68
CA TRP A 429 -2.01 0.63 -2.62
C TRP A 429 -3.20 1.39 -3.23
N ASP A 430 -4.42 0.90 -3.00
CA ASP A 430 -5.65 1.49 -3.54
C ASP A 430 -6.07 2.70 -2.70
N TRP A 431 -5.35 3.81 -2.90
CA TRP A 431 -5.67 5.12 -2.35
C TRP A 431 -7.11 5.59 -2.67
N ARG A 432 -7.75 5.09 -3.73
CA ARG A 432 -9.14 5.47 -4.06
C ARG A 432 -10.11 4.77 -3.12
N HIS A 433 -10.04 3.44 -3.04
CA HIS A 433 -10.86 2.63 -2.14
C HIS A 433 -10.62 3.00 -0.67
N TYR A 434 -9.37 3.23 -0.28
CA TYR A 434 -9.04 3.66 1.08
C TYR A 434 -9.74 4.99 1.42
N PHE A 435 -9.76 5.96 0.51
CA PHE A 435 -10.48 7.22 0.72
C PHE A 435 -12.01 7.11 0.60
N GLU A 436 -12.53 6.11 -0.12
CA GLU A 436 -13.94 5.72 -0.07
C GLU A 436 -14.32 5.22 1.35
N LEU A 437 -13.49 4.38 1.98
CA LEU A 437 -13.67 3.93 3.38
C LEU A 437 -13.45 5.03 4.45
N LEU A 438 -12.66 6.07 4.15
CA LEU A 438 -12.48 7.26 5.00
C LEU A 438 -13.67 8.24 4.96
N ASP A 439 -14.75 7.93 4.22
CA ASP A 439 -15.86 8.84 3.87
C ASP A 439 -15.39 10.11 3.14
N ARG A 440 -14.28 10.04 2.40
CA ARG A 440 -13.67 11.17 1.66
C ARG A 440 -13.29 10.82 0.22
N PRO A 441 -14.20 10.21 -0.57
CA PRO A 441 -13.91 9.81 -1.95
C PRO A 441 -13.50 11.01 -2.82
N PHE A 442 -12.45 10.84 -3.62
CA PHE A 442 -11.95 11.92 -4.49
C PHE A 442 -12.98 12.29 -5.57
N ALA A 443 -13.48 13.52 -5.51
CA ALA A 443 -14.46 14.08 -6.44
C ALA A 443 -13.91 15.32 -7.17
N ALA A 444 -14.55 15.70 -8.28
CA ALA A 444 -14.22 16.94 -8.97
C ALA A 444 -14.67 18.15 -8.12
N THR A 445 -13.73 18.99 -7.68
CA THR A 445 -14.04 20.23 -6.94
C THR A 445 -14.25 21.44 -7.86
N ALA A 446 -14.08 21.27 -9.18
CA ALA A 446 -14.24 22.34 -10.17
C ALA A 446 -14.99 21.89 -11.44
N ARG A 447 -15.41 22.88 -12.25
CA ARG A 447 -15.90 22.65 -13.63
C ARG A 447 -14.72 22.33 -14.56
N ARG A 448 -14.98 21.51 -15.60
CA ARG A 448 -13.96 20.87 -16.47
C ARG A 448 -12.89 21.80 -17.07
N SER A 449 -13.20 23.09 -17.26
CA SER A 449 -12.30 24.10 -17.85
C SER A 449 -12.01 25.30 -16.93
N GLY A 450 -12.41 25.25 -15.66
CA GLY A 450 -12.42 26.43 -14.77
C GLY A 450 -11.69 26.29 -13.44
N GLY A 451 -11.00 25.18 -13.18
CA GLY A 451 -10.38 24.89 -11.88
C GLY A 451 -8.90 25.25 -11.74
N GLY A 452 -8.12 25.11 -12.82
CA GLY A 452 -6.66 25.30 -12.81
C GLY A 452 -5.86 24.16 -12.15
N LEU A 453 -6.51 23.27 -11.38
CA LEU A 453 -5.91 22.05 -10.83
C LEU A 453 -6.56 20.79 -11.39
N VAL A 454 -5.89 19.66 -11.17
CA VAL A 454 -6.44 18.31 -11.28
C VAL A 454 -6.14 17.49 -10.03
N THR A 455 -7.10 16.67 -9.58
CA THR A 455 -6.87 15.56 -8.64
C THR A 455 -6.66 14.29 -9.45
N ILE A 456 -5.55 13.59 -9.26
CA ILE A 456 -5.29 12.30 -9.90
C ILE A 456 -6.29 11.28 -9.35
N ARG A 457 -6.99 10.57 -10.23
CA ARG A 457 -8.03 9.61 -9.85
C ARG A 457 -8.40 8.66 -11.02
N PRO A 458 -7.48 7.76 -11.41
CA PRO A 458 -7.76 6.67 -12.34
C PRO A 458 -8.91 5.77 -11.88
N ASP A 459 -9.36 4.93 -12.80
CA ASP A 459 -10.00 3.68 -12.41
C ASP A 459 -8.94 2.64 -12.04
N TYR A 460 -8.96 2.16 -10.81
CA TYR A 460 -7.85 1.35 -10.25
C TYR A 460 -7.64 0.04 -11.03
N LEU A 461 -8.73 -0.69 -11.33
CA LEU A 461 -8.63 -1.99 -12.00
C LEU A 461 -8.22 -1.87 -13.47
N ALA A 462 -8.68 -0.82 -14.16
CA ALA A 462 -8.39 -0.61 -15.56
C ALA A 462 -7.08 0.15 -15.83
N ASN A 463 -6.54 0.88 -14.85
CA ASN A 463 -5.23 1.53 -14.92
C ASN A 463 -4.12 0.53 -14.57
N GLN A 464 -3.54 -0.11 -15.59
CA GLN A 464 -2.51 -1.14 -15.46
C GLN A 464 -1.18 -0.72 -16.13
N PRO A 465 -0.48 0.32 -15.63
CA PRO A 465 0.78 0.77 -16.20
C PRO A 465 1.88 -0.28 -15.99
N VAL A 466 2.68 -0.54 -17.04
CA VAL A 466 3.76 -1.53 -16.98
C VAL A 466 4.87 -1.08 -16.04
N TYR A 467 5.05 -1.81 -14.95
CA TYR A 467 6.22 -1.74 -14.06
C TYR A 467 7.21 -2.87 -14.35
N THR A 468 8.44 -2.69 -13.89
CA THR A 468 9.50 -3.71 -13.91
C THR A 468 10.11 -3.91 -12.52
N ASP A 469 10.97 -4.92 -12.40
CA ASP A 469 11.87 -5.13 -11.25
C ASP A 469 11.20 -5.63 -9.96
N CYS A 470 9.92 -6.02 -10.00
CA CYS A 470 9.17 -6.60 -8.89
C CYS A 470 9.83 -7.88 -8.30
N VAL A 471 9.97 -8.94 -9.11
CA VAL A 471 10.57 -10.23 -8.68
C VAL A 471 11.93 -10.49 -9.34
N THR A 472 12.22 -9.88 -10.48
CA THR A 472 13.49 -10.06 -11.19
C THR A 472 13.86 -8.80 -11.96
N LYS A 473 15.11 -8.35 -11.79
CA LYS A 473 15.62 -7.13 -12.41
C LYS A 473 15.49 -7.15 -13.94
N GLY A 474 14.96 -6.08 -14.52
CA GLY A 474 14.69 -5.93 -15.95
C GLY A 474 13.56 -6.81 -16.49
N ARG A 475 12.75 -7.44 -15.64
CA ARG A 475 11.53 -8.15 -16.05
C ARG A 475 10.28 -7.34 -15.70
N PRO A 476 9.22 -7.41 -16.52
CA PRO A 476 7.92 -6.87 -16.15
C PRO A 476 7.42 -7.48 -14.84
N CYS A 477 6.76 -6.64 -14.06
CA CYS A 477 5.82 -7.05 -13.03
C CYS A 477 4.60 -7.73 -13.68
N ALA A 478 3.82 -8.47 -12.90
CA ALA A 478 2.49 -8.89 -13.35
C ALA A 478 1.58 -7.68 -13.60
N ALA A 479 0.56 -7.87 -14.45
CA ALA A 479 -0.38 -6.82 -14.78
C ALA A 479 -1.46 -6.70 -13.69
N HIS A 480 -1.33 -5.68 -12.84
CA HIS A 480 -2.24 -5.42 -11.73
C HIS A 480 -2.84 -4.01 -11.82
N GLY A 481 -3.96 -3.80 -11.14
CA GLY A 481 -4.53 -2.47 -10.94
C GLY A 481 -3.58 -1.56 -10.15
N SER A 482 -3.62 -0.26 -10.42
CA SER A 482 -2.68 0.70 -9.84
C SER A 482 -3.35 2.02 -9.49
N GLY A 483 -2.99 2.56 -8.32
CA GLY A 483 -3.34 3.92 -7.91
C GLY A 483 -2.48 4.99 -8.59
N ALA A 484 -1.42 4.61 -9.32
CA ALA A 484 -0.45 5.52 -9.90
C ALA A 484 -0.56 5.65 -11.43
N VAL A 485 -0.35 6.87 -11.94
CA VAL A 485 -0.39 7.21 -13.37
C VAL A 485 1.01 7.62 -13.83
N ARG A 486 1.44 7.12 -15.00
CA ARG A 486 2.77 7.35 -15.59
C ARG A 486 2.87 8.75 -16.20
N LEU A 487 4.03 9.40 -16.01
CA LEU A 487 4.37 10.71 -16.57
C LEU A 487 5.40 10.60 -17.69
N TYR A 488 5.28 11.50 -18.66
CA TYR A 488 6.09 11.58 -19.87
C TYR A 488 6.55 13.02 -20.14
N SER A 489 7.69 13.19 -20.82
CA SER A 489 8.25 14.50 -21.17
C SER A 489 7.45 15.26 -22.23
N ASP A 490 6.66 14.54 -23.04
CA ASP A 490 5.75 15.11 -24.03
C ASP A 490 4.50 14.21 -24.20
N HIS A 491 3.56 14.65 -25.02
CA HIS A 491 2.22 14.07 -25.23
C HIS A 491 2.17 12.78 -26.09
N ASP A 492 3.11 11.86 -25.89
CA ASP A 492 3.15 10.49 -26.46
C ASP A 492 3.77 9.54 -25.40
N GLU A 493 3.22 8.35 -25.21
CA GLU A 493 3.75 7.30 -24.31
C GLU A 493 5.15 6.79 -24.72
N LYS A 494 5.61 7.12 -25.93
CA LYS A 494 6.98 6.86 -26.43
C LYS A 494 7.97 7.98 -26.08
N SER A 495 7.51 9.08 -25.49
CA SER A 495 8.37 10.17 -25.04
C SER A 495 9.27 9.72 -23.88
N ALA A 496 10.31 10.50 -23.59
CA ALA A 496 11.18 10.20 -22.46
C ALA A 496 10.39 10.25 -21.14
N LEU A 497 10.76 9.41 -20.18
CA LEU A 497 10.26 9.48 -18.82
C LEU A 497 10.80 10.76 -18.13
N ILE A 498 10.03 11.31 -17.19
CA ILE A 498 10.40 12.49 -16.42
C ILE A 498 11.60 12.18 -15.51
N LYS A 499 12.68 12.94 -15.72
CA LYS A 499 13.86 12.86 -14.88
C LYS A 499 13.66 13.64 -13.58
N ASP A 500 13.78 12.93 -12.46
CA ASP A 500 14.10 13.55 -11.17
C ASP A 500 15.58 13.94 -11.14
N ILE A 501 15.86 15.23 -10.93
CA ILE A 501 17.23 15.76 -10.89
C ILE A 501 17.97 15.47 -9.57
N GLY A 502 17.25 15.16 -8.50
CA GLY A 502 17.81 14.84 -7.19
C GLY A 502 18.15 13.35 -7.02
N GLN A 503 17.47 12.46 -7.75
CA GLN A 503 17.80 11.02 -7.76
C GLN A 503 19.14 10.70 -8.44
N GLY A 504 19.65 11.58 -9.29
CA GLY A 504 20.95 11.43 -9.98
C GLY A 504 20.98 10.36 -11.09
N SER A 505 20.12 9.35 -11.02
CA SER A 505 19.91 8.28 -11.99
C SER A 505 19.23 8.76 -13.28
N ALA A 506 19.03 7.84 -14.23
CA ALA A 506 18.11 8.01 -15.34
C ALA A 506 16.77 7.34 -14.97
N PRO A 507 15.61 7.95 -15.29
CA PRO A 507 14.30 7.38 -14.94
C PRO A 507 14.01 6.08 -15.71
N THR A 508 13.29 5.19 -15.05
CA THR A 508 13.03 3.80 -15.46
C THR A 508 11.56 3.42 -15.28
N THR A 509 11.23 2.18 -15.64
CA THR A 509 9.92 1.56 -15.37
C THR A 509 9.87 0.79 -14.05
N GLY A 510 10.92 0.80 -13.24
CA GLY A 510 10.99 0.02 -12.01
C GLY A 510 9.87 0.37 -11.03
N VAL A 511 9.37 -0.62 -10.28
CA VAL A 511 8.30 -0.43 -9.28
C VAL A 511 8.65 0.62 -8.20
N ASN A 512 9.94 0.74 -7.88
CA ASN A 512 10.51 1.74 -6.97
C ASN A 512 10.85 3.09 -7.63
N ASP A 513 10.69 3.23 -8.96
CA ASP A 513 10.97 4.51 -9.63
C ASP A 513 9.77 5.45 -9.55
N ILE A 514 9.84 6.39 -8.60
CA ILE A 514 8.84 7.43 -8.40
C ILE A 514 9.03 8.65 -9.32
N SER A 515 10.15 8.74 -10.05
CA SER A 515 10.53 9.95 -10.81
C SER A 515 9.45 10.37 -11.81
N SER A 516 8.75 9.39 -12.36
CA SER A 516 7.77 9.53 -13.44
C SER A 516 6.38 9.02 -13.08
N ARG A 517 5.93 9.17 -11.83
CA ARG A 517 4.57 8.75 -11.45
C ARG A 517 3.85 9.79 -10.57
N VAL A 518 2.53 9.84 -10.69
CA VAL A 518 1.65 10.57 -9.77
C VAL A 518 0.65 9.60 -9.14
N SER A 519 0.34 9.75 -7.86
CA SER A 519 -0.53 8.83 -7.11
C SER A 519 -1.94 9.40 -6.92
N THR A 520 -2.91 8.51 -6.77
CA THR A 520 -4.33 8.85 -6.58
C THR A 520 -4.54 9.77 -5.38
N GLY A 521 -5.42 10.76 -5.58
CA GLY A 521 -5.79 11.80 -4.64
C GLY A 521 -4.84 12.99 -4.58
N GLN A 522 -3.60 12.86 -5.07
CA GLN A 522 -2.67 13.98 -5.18
C GLN A 522 -3.21 15.06 -6.13
N GLN A 523 -2.90 16.32 -5.83
CA GLN A 523 -3.35 17.48 -6.61
C GLN A 523 -2.19 18.23 -7.27
N TYR A 524 -2.37 18.56 -8.54
CA TYR A 524 -1.37 19.25 -9.35
C TYR A 524 -1.98 20.42 -10.12
N ALA A 525 -1.20 21.48 -10.31
CA ALA A 525 -1.60 22.62 -11.14
C ALA A 525 -1.38 22.28 -12.62
N VAL A 526 -2.41 22.55 -13.43
CA VAL A 526 -2.37 22.31 -14.88
C VAL A 526 -1.42 23.31 -15.54
N ALA A 527 -0.50 22.79 -16.34
CA ALA A 527 0.52 23.56 -17.07
C ALA A 527 0.24 23.65 -18.58
N ASP A 528 -0.54 22.71 -19.13
CA ASP A 528 -0.95 22.67 -20.54
C ASP A 528 -2.02 21.57 -20.79
N GLN A 529 -2.63 21.57 -21.99
CA GLN A 529 -3.53 20.51 -22.46
C GLN A 529 -3.38 20.28 -23.98
N TRP A 530 -3.35 19.02 -24.41
CA TRP A 530 -3.26 18.64 -25.82
C TRP A 530 -4.12 17.41 -26.10
N GLY A 531 -5.21 17.57 -26.85
CA GLY A 531 -6.12 16.45 -27.19
C GLY A 531 -6.74 15.78 -25.96
N ASP A 532 -6.23 14.60 -25.62
CA ASP A 532 -6.59 13.77 -24.46
C ASP A 532 -5.41 13.64 -23.45
N TRP A 533 -4.40 14.50 -23.58
CA TRP A 533 -3.25 14.63 -22.67
C TRP A 533 -3.34 15.89 -21.81
N THR A 534 -2.95 15.77 -20.54
CA THR A 534 -2.86 16.89 -19.59
C THR A 534 -1.41 17.06 -19.14
N ALA A 535 -0.89 18.29 -19.18
CA ALA A 535 0.39 18.62 -18.57
C ALA A 535 0.20 19.24 -17.19
N ILE A 536 1.09 18.92 -16.27
CA ILE A 536 1.15 19.48 -14.91
C ILE A 536 2.54 20.05 -14.61
N TRP A 537 2.61 20.97 -13.65
CA TRP A 537 3.88 21.39 -13.06
C TRP A 537 4.36 20.32 -12.06
N TYR A 538 5.54 19.76 -12.33
CA TYR A 538 6.07 18.60 -11.61
C TYR A 538 7.61 18.66 -11.66
N LEU A 539 8.30 18.56 -10.52
CA LEU A 539 9.77 18.63 -10.41
C LEU A 539 10.44 19.76 -11.24
N GLY A 540 9.85 20.97 -11.24
CA GLY A 540 10.41 22.13 -11.92
C GLY A 540 10.20 22.17 -13.45
N GLN A 541 9.46 21.22 -14.01
CA GLN A 541 9.23 21.05 -15.46
C GLN A 541 7.74 20.79 -15.77
N LYS A 542 7.39 20.73 -17.06
CA LYS A 542 6.09 20.16 -17.49
C LYS A 542 6.22 18.63 -17.48
N ALA A 543 5.21 17.96 -16.96
CA ALA A 543 5.06 16.52 -17.08
C ALA A 543 3.66 16.18 -17.62
N TRP A 544 3.60 15.32 -18.63
CA TRP A 544 2.38 14.94 -19.34
C TRP A 544 1.87 13.58 -18.88
N PHE A 545 0.56 13.42 -18.76
CA PHE A 545 -0.11 12.14 -18.63
C PHE A 545 -1.33 12.04 -19.55
N HIS A 546 -1.63 10.82 -19.97
CA HIS A 546 -2.82 10.52 -20.76
C HIS A 546 -4.07 10.53 -19.86
N ASN A 547 -5.09 11.28 -20.26
CA ASN A 547 -6.29 11.59 -19.48
C ASN A 547 -7.54 11.69 -20.39
N PRO A 548 -7.92 10.59 -21.05
CA PRO A 548 -8.94 10.60 -22.10
C PRO A 548 -10.35 10.85 -21.54
N LYS A 549 -11.25 11.34 -22.39
CA LYS A 549 -12.54 11.91 -21.94
C LYS A 549 -13.56 10.87 -21.46
N ASP A 550 -13.44 9.65 -21.95
CA ASP A 550 -14.21 8.44 -21.64
C ASP A 550 -13.64 7.67 -20.44
N GLN A 551 -12.31 7.59 -20.32
CA GLN A 551 -11.61 6.97 -19.19
C GLN A 551 -10.65 7.97 -18.48
N PRO A 552 -11.18 9.00 -17.78
CA PRO A 552 -10.36 10.05 -17.18
C PRO A 552 -9.48 9.53 -16.05
N THR A 553 -8.17 9.76 -16.15
CA THR A 553 -7.17 9.44 -15.13
C THR A 553 -7.04 10.53 -14.06
N ALA A 554 -7.63 11.71 -14.28
CA ALA A 554 -7.71 12.78 -13.30
C ALA A 554 -9.02 13.60 -13.42
N VAL A 555 -9.49 14.15 -12.30
CA VAL A 555 -10.69 15.00 -12.24
C VAL A 555 -10.35 16.49 -12.04
N PRO A 556 -11.17 17.42 -12.56
CA PRO A 556 -10.94 18.86 -12.40
C PRO A 556 -11.06 19.29 -10.94
N ALA A 557 -10.07 20.04 -10.45
CA ALA A 557 -10.04 20.58 -9.10
C ALA A 557 -9.75 22.09 -9.10
N ALA A 558 -10.09 22.76 -8.00
CA ALA A 558 -9.71 24.14 -7.71
C ALA A 558 -9.17 24.25 -6.28
N GLY A 559 -8.27 25.21 -6.05
CA GLY A 559 -7.62 25.40 -4.75
C GLY A 559 -6.67 26.60 -4.74
N GLN A 560 -5.84 26.67 -3.70
CA GLN A 560 -4.75 27.65 -3.60
C GLN A 560 -3.49 27.11 -4.28
N VAL A 561 -2.72 27.99 -4.93
CA VAL A 561 -1.37 27.68 -5.43
C VAL A 561 -0.40 28.77 -5.03
N ILE A 562 0.87 28.41 -4.89
CA ILE A 562 1.97 29.38 -4.85
C ILE A 562 2.67 29.46 -6.21
N THR A 563 3.30 30.61 -6.44
CA THR A 563 4.21 30.88 -7.56
C THR A 563 5.31 31.84 -7.07
N PRO A 564 6.53 31.84 -7.64
CA PRO A 564 7.56 32.81 -7.26
C PRO A 564 7.09 34.27 -7.25
N LYS A 565 7.59 35.08 -6.31
CA LYS A 565 7.36 36.53 -6.31
C LYS A 565 7.97 37.19 -7.54
N ASP A 566 7.36 38.30 -7.95
CA ASP A 566 7.83 39.08 -9.10
C ASP A 566 9.27 39.58 -8.87
N GLY A 567 10.09 39.51 -9.91
CA GLY A 567 11.54 39.77 -9.82
C GLY A 567 12.40 38.58 -9.41
N ARG A 568 11.82 37.42 -9.02
CA ARG A 568 12.56 36.16 -8.84
C ARG A 568 12.45 35.25 -10.06
N ASP A 569 13.56 34.68 -10.49
CA ASP A 569 13.60 33.69 -11.58
C ASP A 569 13.43 32.25 -11.08
N SER A 570 13.79 31.97 -9.82
CA SER A 570 13.41 30.74 -9.10
C SER A 570 13.33 30.93 -7.58
N VAL A 571 12.76 29.93 -6.88
CA VAL A 571 12.69 29.85 -5.40
C VAL A 571 13.18 28.47 -4.93
N PRO A 572 14.03 28.36 -3.89
CA PRO A 572 14.49 27.07 -3.36
C PRO A 572 13.37 26.24 -2.71
N VAL A 573 13.49 24.91 -2.82
CA VAL A 573 12.65 23.92 -2.12
C VAL A 573 13.41 23.33 -0.93
N TYR A 574 12.70 23.00 0.14
CA TYR A 574 13.23 22.41 1.37
C TYR A 574 12.48 21.11 1.70
N GLY A 575 13.20 20.09 2.18
CA GLY A 575 12.58 18.86 2.69
C GLY A 575 12.01 19.00 4.11
N ARG A 576 12.30 20.10 4.79
CA ARG A 576 11.87 20.42 6.16
C ARG A 576 11.63 21.91 6.30
N ALA A 577 10.53 22.31 6.94
CA ALA A 577 10.31 23.68 7.37
C ALA A 577 11.03 23.94 8.71
N TYR A 578 12.36 24.00 8.68
CA TYR A 578 13.19 24.30 9.87
C TYR A 578 13.31 25.81 10.15
N PRO A 579 13.46 26.21 11.42
CA PRO A 579 13.58 27.61 11.80
C PRO A 579 14.96 28.17 11.46
N GLU A 580 15.04 29.49 11.33
CA GLU A 580 16.28 30.24 11.16
C GLU A 580 17.22 30.12 12.37
N ALA A 581 18.53 30.28 12.13
CA ALA A 581 19.55 30.05 13.17
C ALA A 581 19.41 30.96 14.41
N SER A 582 18.77 32.13 14.28
CA SER A 582 18.50 33.06 15.39
C SER A 582 17.36 32.63 16.33
N ALA A 583 16.52 31.66 15.93
CA ALA A 583 15.46 31.13 16.79
C ALA A 583 15.99 30.17 17.88
N TYR A 584 17.20 29.63 17.71
CA TYR A 584 17.74 28.59 18.58
C TYR A 584 18.22 29.17 19.93
N PRO A 585 17.69 28.67 21.07
CA PRO A 585 18.11 29.12 22.38
C PRO A 585 19.51 28.60 22.74
N ALA A 586 20.18 29.29 23.65
CA ALA A 586 21.51 28.91 24.12
C ALA A 586 21.51 27.47 24.69
N GLY A 587 22.39 26.61 24.15
CA GLY A 587 22.47 25.19 24.51
C GLY A 587 21.80 24.24 23.51
N VAL A 588 21.02 24.73 22.55
CA VAL A 588 20.48 23.92 21.44
C VAL A 588 21.29 24.18 20.15
N PRO A 589 21.95 23.17 19.56
CA PRO A 589 22.67 23.34 18.30
C PRO A 589 21.74 23.70 17.13
N ALA A 590 21.97 24.86 16.51
CA ALA A 590 21.21 25.33 15.37
C ALA A 590 21.33 24.37 14.16
N GLN A 591 20.18 23.93 13.64
CA GLN A 591 20.13 23.07 12.46
C GLN A 591 20.25 23.88 11.17
N ALA A 592 20.91 23.34 10.16
CA ALA A 592 21.03 23.99 8.86
C ALA A 592 19.69 23.97 8.09
N VAL A 593 19.27 25.15 7.62
CA VAL A 593 18.15 25.29 6.67
C VAL A 593 18.65 24.94 5.26
N SER A 594 18.80 23.64 5.02
CA SER A 594 19.36 23.10 3.78
C SER A 594 18.31 23.01 2.66
N PRO A 595 18.47 23.73 1.53
CA PRO A 595 17.63 23.50 0.36
C PRO A 595 17.99 22.15 -0.30
N LEU A 596 16.98 21.56 -0.95
CA LEU A 596 17.10 20.41 -1.84
C LEU A 596 17.68 20.84 -3.20
N PRO A 597 18.07 19.92 -4.11
CA PRO A 597 18.53 20.27 -5.46
C PRO A 597 17.41 20.81 -6.38
N TYR A 598 16.24 21.14 -5.80
CA TYR A 598 15.02 21.52 -6.48
C TYR A 598 14.72 23.01 -6.32
N THR A 599 14.09 23.60 -7.33
CA THR A 599 13.58 24.98 -7.27
C THR A 599 12.22 25.08 -7.95
N LEU A 600 11.50 26.17 -7.69
CA LEU A 600 10.30 26.57 -8.42
C LEU A 600 10.69 27.65 -9.44
N PRO A 601 10.78 27.34 -10.75
CA PRO A 601 10.96 28.37 -11.77
C PRO A 601 9.79 29.35 -11.85
N LYS A 602 10.13 30.58 -12.23
CA LYS A 602 9.19 31.68 -12.53
C LYS A 602 8.06 31.26 -13.46
N GLY A 603 6.83 31.65 -13.11
CA GLY A 603 5.62 31.35 -13.89
C GLY A 603 5.01 29.97 -13.62
N GLN A 604 5.69 29.07 -12.91
CA GLN A 604 5.11 27.80 -12.50
C GLN A 604 4.20 27.97 -11.27
N LYS A 605 3.26 27.04 -11.10
CA LYS A 605 2.29 27.00 -10.00
C LYS A 605 2.37 25.64 -9.30
N TYR A 606 2.34 25.63 -7.97
CA TYR A 606 2.32 24.39 -7.18
C TYR A 606 1.20 24.45 -6.14
N VAL A 607 0.51 23.31 -5.93
CA VAL A 607 -0.64 23.21 -5.01
C VAL A 607 -0.16 23.32 -3.57
N VAL A 608 -0.86 24.13 -2.78
CA VAL A 608 -0.49 24.50 -1.41
C VAL A 608 -1.23 23.61 -0.41
N GLY A 609 -0.52 23.12 0.59
CA GLY A 609 -1.07 22.45 1.76
C GLY A 609 -1.16 23.42 2.93
N ASP A 610 -0.64 23.01 4.07
CA ASP A 610 -0.66 23.85 5.27
C ASP A 610 0.38 24.99 5.21
N LYS A 611 0.12 26.09 5.93
CA LYS A 611 1.12 27.14 6.17
C LYS A 611 1.66 27.02 7.59
N VAL A 612 2.96 26.80 7.71
CA VAL A 612 3.62 26.41 8.96
C VAL A 612 4.76 27.36 9.33
N PRO A 613 5.05 27.58 10.62
CA PRO A 613 6.30 28.20 11.04
C PRO A 613 7.49 27.27 10.77
N GLY A 614 8.69 27.84 10.77
CA GLY A 614 9.92 27.08 10.97
C GLY A 614 9.88 26.41 12.34
N GLU A 615 9.99 25.09 12.39
CA GLU A 615 9.88 24.32 13.64
C GLU A 615 10.88 23.17 13.68
N TYR A 616 11.52 22.97 14.83
CA TYR A 616 12.41 21.84 15.10
C TYR A 616 12.23 21.35 16.54
N TYR A 617 11.91 20.07 16.71
CA TYR A 617 11.87 19.44 18.03
C TYR A 617 13.29 18.97 18.40
N TYR A 618 13.91 19.60 19.39
CA TYR A 618 15.17 19.14 19.96
C TYR A 618 14.86 18.08 21.02
N ALA A 619 15.21 16.83 20.70
CA ALA A 619 15.10 15.68 21.58
C ALA A 619 16.27 14.75 21.28
N VAL A 620 17.43 14.95 21.90
CA VAL A 620 18.67 14.20 21.58
C VAL A 620 19.20 13.38 22.74
N THR A 621 18.42 13.23 23.82
CA THR A 621 18.85 12.59 25.07
C THR A 621 17.77 11.67 25.65
N PHE A 622 18.16 10.54 26.24
CA PHE A 622 17.22 9.64 26.95
C PHE A 622 16.39 10.35 28.06
N ALA A 623 16.93 11.39 28.67
CA ALA A 623 16.22 12.20 29.67
C ALA A 623 15.54 13.41 29.02
N THR A 624 14.20 13.47 29.11
CA THR A 624 13.38 14.54 28.51
C THR A 624 13.62 15.95 29.05
N GLY A 625 14.43 16.12 30.11
CA GLY A 625 14.72 17.42 30.73
C GLY A 625 15.47 18.42 29.83
N SER A 626 16.02 17.99 28.70
CA SER A 626 16.59 18.88 27.67
C SER A 626 15.62 19.19 26.52
N HIS A 627 14.50 18.46 26.43
CA HIS A 627 13.65 18.42 25.23
C HIS A 627 12.81 19.69 25.09
N GLN A 628 12.83 20.29 23.90
CA GLN A 628 12.14 21.54 23.62
C GLN A 628 11.86 21.72 22.13
N VAL A 629 10.77 22.40 21.79
CA VAL A 629 10.47 22.79 20.41
C VAL A 629 11.01 24.19 20.17
N VAL A 630 11.90 24.32 19.18
CA VAL A 630 12.35 25.60 18.63
C VAL A 630 11.36 26.03 17.55
N ILE A 631 10.83 27.25 17.67
CA ILE A 631 9.91 27.87 16.70
C ILE A 631 10.54 29.16 16.21
N GLY A 632 10.65 29.33 14.89
CA GLY A 632 11.22 30.51 14.25
C GLY A 632 10.16 31.45 13.68
N GLU A 633 10.61 32.66 13.30
CA GLU A 633 9.78 33.65 12.61
C GLU A 633 9.56 33.29 11.14
N ASP A 634 10.49 32.57 10.50
CA ASP A 634 10.33 32.15 9.11
C ASP A 634 9.06 31.32 8.92
N GLN A 635 8.34 31.61 7.83
CA GLN A 635 7.09 30.95 7.47
C GLN A 635 7.28 30.16 6.18
N TYR A 636 6.72 28.96 6.14
CA TYR A 636 6.77 28.06 4.98
C TYR A 636 5.35 27.71 4.52
N TYR A 637 5.18 27.49 3.22
CA TYR A 637 4.06 26.72 2.70
C TYR A 637 4.53 25.31 2.42
N GLU A 638 3.75 24.32 2.83
CA GLU A 638 3.80 22.99 2.26
C GLU A 638 3.22 23.01 0.83
N ILE A 639 3.79 22.21 -0.05
CA ILE A 639 3.37 22.06 -1.45
C ILE A 639 3.46 20.62 -1.92
N GLN A 640 2.59 20.22 -2.87
CA GLN A 640 2.85 19.04 -3.70
C GLN A 640 3.97 19.41 -4.69
N TYR A 641 5.10 18.70 -4.65
CA TYR A 641 6.25 18.94 -5.53
C TYR A 641 6.84 17.62 -6.02
N GLY A 642 6.57 17.27 -7.28
CA GLY A 642 6.82 15.92 -7.76
C GLY A 642 5.89 14.92 -7.06
N HIS A 643 6.36 13.69 -6.86
CA HIS A 643 5.61 12.64 -6.15
C HIS A 643 5.41 12.91 -4.64
N ARG A 644 6.10 13.90 -4.09
CA ARG A 644 6.25 14.15 -2.64
C ARG A 644 5.65 15.49 -2.22
N VAL A 645 5.37 15.64 -0.92
CA VAL A 645 5.22 16.99 -0.33
C VAL A 645 6.61 17.62 -0.15
N ALA A 646 6.68 18.95 -0.14
CA ALA A 646 7.89 19.70 0.16
C ALA A 646 7.54 21.09 0.72
N PHE A 647 8.54 21.85 1.18
CA PHE A 647 8.33 23.16 1.80
C PHE A 647 9.01 24.29 1.00
N VAL A 648 8.36 25.45 0.93
CA VAL A 648 8.92 26.67 0.33
C VAL A 648 8.70 27.88 1.24
N ARG A 649 9.69 28.78 1.32
CA ARG A 649 9.60 29.99 2.15
C ARG A 649 8.49 30.92 1.65
N ALA A 650 7.52 31.23 2.51
CA ALA A 650 6.44 32.16 2.23
C ALA A 650 6.93 33.61 1.98
N ALA A 651 8.15 33.92 2.42
CA ALA A 651 8.86 35.16 2.07
C ALA A 651 9.17 35.28 0.56
N ASP A 652 9.22 34.16 -0.18
CA ASP A 652 9.76 34.10 -1.55
C ASP A 652 8.69 33.86 -2.63
N VAL A 653 7.50 33.41 -2.23
CA VAL A 653 6.37 33.10 -3.11
C VAL A 653 5.14 33.96 -2.84
N LYS A 654 4.26 34.09 -3.83
CA LYS A 654 2.92 34.68 -3.68
C LYS A 654 1.85 33.59 -3.78
N LEU A 655 0.89 33.63 -2.86
CA LEU A 655 -0.28 32.75 -2.79
C LEU A 655 -1.38 33.33 -3.66
N VAL A 656 -1.93 32.54 -4.58
CA VAL A 656 -2.96 32.95 -5.55
C VAL A 656 -4.01 31.85 -5.75
N SER A 657 -5.14 32.17 -6.40
CA SER A 657 -6.05 31.12 -6.86
C SER A 657 -5.38 30.29 -7.96
N SER A 658 -5.64 28.99 -7.98
CA SER A 658 -5.32 28.14 -9.13
C SER A 658 -5.85 28.71 -10.46
N THR A 659 -7.00 29.38 -10.40
CA THR A 659 -7.74 29.99 -11.52
C THR A 659 -7.24 31.36 -11.98
N SER A 660 -6.23 31.95 -11.32
CA SER A 660 -5.71 33.31 -11.61
C SER A 660 -4.59 33.35 -12.66
#